data_AF-A0AAW2W355-F1
#
_entry.id   AF-A0AAW2W355-F1
#
_cell.length_a   1.000
_cell.length_b   1.000
_cell.length_c   1.000
_cell.angle_alpha   90.00
_cell.angle_beta   90.00
_cell.angle_gamma   90.00
#
_symmetry.space_group_name_H-M   'P 1'
#
loop_
_entity.id
_entity.type
_entity.pdbx_description
1 polymer ?
#
loop_
_entity_poly.entity_id
_entity_poly.type
_entity_poly.pdbx_seq_one_letter_code
_entity_poly.pdbx_strand_id
1 'polypeptide(L)'
;MGKVSDCCSTITPDLPNTEESIRRGEYAVIRSLIRVLEGGVEGKRQVDKVIDKCASMQNLREAIACYRSSILCQADEMKREASLSFFVEYLERYYFLICFAVYLHTEREALHPVSPGKCSFTEWMRLDRSYIAYCAGNVEIAEERPMGALGYANLKPSLAKSAVSADGRPLEMSQVAALRNGEVLGSQTVLKSDHCPGCQHPSLPERLEGAPNFREIPGFPVYGVANPTIEGIRSVIQRIGSSKGGRPVFWHNMREEPVVYINGKPFVLREVERPYKNMLEYTGIDCERVERMETRLKDDILREAERYQGAIMVIHETDDGQISDAWEHVSLPAVQTPREVFRCFEEDGFPIKYARVPITDGKAPKGSDFDTLAMNIISASKDTAFVFNCQMGIGRTTTGTVIACLLKLRIDYGRPIRVLVGDPSHKELGSHSDHESENQLSSSMCISGKNRASEDSGRSFGINDILLLWKITRLFDNGVECREALDSIIDRCSALQNIRQAVLQYRQLFNQQHVEPRERRVALNRGAEYLERYFRLIAFAAYLGSEEFDGFCGQGKSRMTFKSWLHQRPEVQAMKWSIRLRPGRFFTIPEELRAPHESQHGDAVMEAIVKDRNGSVLGKGSILKMYFFPVKELLATYKSMVDGYPVYSMATPTIAGAKEMLAYLGAKPTAEANDPQKVVLTDLREEAVVYINNTPFVLRELNKPVDTLKHIGITGPVVEHMEARLKEDIISEIRQSGGRMLLHREEYNPALKQASVRVLGEYLCR
;
A
#
# COMPACT_ATOMS: atom_id res chain seq x y z
N MET A 1 10.28 41.68 39.46
CA MET A 1 9.18 42.61 39.83
C MET A 1 8.37 42.88 38.56
N GLY A 2 7.13 42.39 38.50
CA GLY A 2 6.21 42.54 37.36
C GLY A 2 5.32 41.30 37.22
N LYS A 3 4.08 41.38 37.72
CA LYS A 3 3.15 40.28 38.02
C LYS A 3 2.48 39.63 36.80
N VAL A 4 2.19 38.34 36.94
CA VAL A 4 1.21 37.56 36.19
C VAL A 4 -0.20 38.10 36.49
N SER A 5 -1.01 38.29 35.45
CA SER A 5 -2.44 38.60 35.55
C SER A 5 -3.22 37.42 34.98
N ASP A 6 -3.89 36.68 35.85
CA ASP A 6 -4.94 35.72 35.51
C ASP A 6 -6.13 36.45 34.87
N CYS A 7 -6.62 35.94 33.75
CA CYS A 7 -8.01 36.12 33.36
C CYS A 7 -8.48 34.87 32.63
N CYS A 8 -9.18 34.02 33.39
CA CYS A 8 -9.94 32.89 32.88
C CYS A 8 -11.31 33.41 32.40
N SER A 9 -11.61 33.26 31.11
CA SER A 9 -12.99 33.09 30.60
C SER A 9 -13.00 32.96 29.08
N THR A 10 -13.86 32.05 28.60
CA THR A 10 -14.25 31.73 27.21
C THR A 10 -13.27 30.86 26.42
N ILE A 11 -13.46 29.54 26.55
CA ILE A 11 -12.97 28.53 25.60
C ILE A 11 -13.75 28.75 24.31
N THR A 12 -13.14 29.43 23.34
CA THR A 12 -13.51 29.29 21.93
C THR A 12 -12.90 27.98 21.41
N PRO A 13 -13.65 27.11 20.72
CA PRO A 13 -13.05 25.96 20.05
C PRO A 13 -12.34 26.48 18.79
N ASP A 14 -11.09 26.90 18.94
CA ASP A 14 -10.23 27.20 17.80
C ASP A 14 -10.09 25.93 16.96
N LEU A 15 -10.62 25.97 15.72
CA LEU A 15 -10.34 24.95 14.72
C LEU A 15 -8.81 24.85 14.55
N PRO A 16 -8.22 23.64 14.53
CA PRO A 16 -6.79 23.51 14.37
C PRO A 16 -6.35 24.10 13.04
N ASN A 17 -5.52 25.13 13.11
CA ASN A 17 -4.88 25.76 11.96
C ASN A 17 -4.12 24.67 11.18
N THR A 18 -4.08 24.71 9.84
CA THR A 18 -3.42 23.66 9.02
C THR A 18 -1.97 23.42 9.46
N GLU A 19 -1.31 24.44 9.98
CA GLU A 19 0.06 24.35 10.50
C GLU A 19 0.14 23.68 11.88
N GLU A 20 -0.91 23.83 12.71
CA GLU A 20 -1.01 23.18 14.01
C GLU A 20 -1.33 21.68 13.89
N SER A 21 -2.19 21.29 12.95
CA SER A 21 -2.46 19.86 12.66
C SER A 21 -1.21 19.15 12.13
N ILE A 22 -0.39 19.83 11.31
CA ILE A 22 0.91 19.33 10.87
C ILE A 22 1.86 19.13 12.06
N ARG A 23 1.95 20.10 12.98
CA ARG A 23 2.77 19.96 14.20
C ARG A 23 2.30 18.82 15.11
N ARG A 24 0.99 18.55 15.14
CA ARG A 24 0.39 17.39 15.83
C ARG A 24 0.63 16.05 15.11
N GLY A 25 1.31 16.05 13.95
CA GLY A 25 1.62 14.84 13.19
C GLY A 25 0.41 14.24 12.47
N GLU A 26 -0.62 15.04 12.17
CA GLU A 26 -1.88 14.60 11.54
C GLU A 26 -1.76 14.42 10.02
N TYR A 27 -0.73 13.68 9.57
CA TYR A 27 -0.53 13.34 8.17
C TYR A 27 -1.56 12.29 7.70
N ALA A 28 -1.97 12.33 6.42
CA ALA A 28 -2.97 11.42 5.87
C ALA A 28 -2.68 9.93 6.14
N VAL A 29 -1.41 9.53 5.98
CA VAL A 29 -0.95 8.15 6.26
C VAL A 29 -1.08 7.79 7.74
N ILE A 30 -0.79 8.72 8.65
CA ILE A 30 -0.87 8.51 10.11
C ILE A 30 -2.34 8.47 10.54
N ARG A 31 -3.18 9.37 10.03
CA ARG A 31 -4.63 9.35 10.29
C ARG A 31 -5.26 8.05 9.83
N SER A 32 -4.80 7.49 8.72
CA SER A 32 -5.33 6.22 8.22
C SER A 32 -4.84 5.04 9.06
N LEU A 33 -3.56 5.05 9.45
CA LEU A 33 -2.99 4.06 10.37
C LEU A 33 -3.82 3.93 11.65
N ILE A 34 -4.08 5.06 12.32
CA ILE A 34 -4.77 5.04 13.62
C ILE A 34 -6.24 4.60 13.52
N ARG A 35 -6.87 4.74 12.34
CA ARG A 35 -8.23 4.22 12.08
C ARG A 35 -8.22 2.72 11.92
N VAL A 36 -7.23 2.18 11.20
CA VAL A 36 -7.16 0.73 10.97
C VAL A 36 -6.69 0.00 12.21
N LEU A 37 -5.75 0.54 12.97
CA LEU A 37 -5.32 -0.07 14.24
C LEU A 37 -6.39 0.11 15.32
N GLU A 38 -6.78 -1.00 15.95
CA GLU A 38 -7.50 -0.95 17.22
C GLU A 38 -6.59 -0.35 18.29
N GLY A 39 -7.09 0.67 19.01
CA GLY A 39 -6.25 1.45 19.93
C GLY A 39 -5.23 2.37 19.23
N GLY A 40 -5.32 2.57 17.91
CA GLY A 40 -4.38 3.40 17.15
C GLY A 40 -4.29 4.85 17.64
N VAL A 41 -5.43 5.45 17.99
CA VAL A 41 -5.49 6.81 18.55
C VAL A 41 -4.72 6.90 19.88
N GLU A 42 -4.88 5.89 20.75
CA GLU A 42 -4.17 5.82 22.02
C GLU A 42 -2.67 5.59 21.82
N GLY A 43 -2.31 4.66 20.92
CA GLY A 43 -0.93 4.39 20.55
C GLY A 43 -0.23 5.65 20.06
N LYS A 44 -0.85 6.41 19.15
CA LYS A 44 -0.34 7.71 18.68
C LYS A 44 -0.18 8.69 19.83
N ARG A 45 -1.20 8.87 20.67
CA ARG A 45 -1.16 9.79 21.82
C ARG A 45 0.03 9.51 22.75
N GLN A 46 0.34 8.24 22.96
CA GLN A 46 1.48 7.84 23.81
C GLN A 46 2.81 8.08 23.12
N VAL A 47 2.92 7.72 21.85
CA VAL A 47 4.12 8.00 21.05
C VAL A 47 4.41 9.49 21.00
N ASP A 48 3.40 10.34 20.81
CA ASP A 48 3.55 11.79 20.79
C ASP A 48 4.16 12.31 22.11
N LYS A 49 3.64 11.83 23.26
CA LYS A 49 4.18 12.17 24.59
C LYS A 49 5.61 11.70 24.78
N VAL A 50 5.96 10.51 24.27
CA VAL A 50 7.33 9.97 24.38
C VAL A 50 8.28 10.75 23.47
N ILE A 51 7.87 11.10 22.24
CA ILE A 51 8.64 11.95 21.33
C ILE A 51 8.92 13.30 21.98
N ASP A 52 7.94 13.90 22.66
CA ASP A 52 8.12 15.20 23.33
C ASP A 52 9.12 15.12 24.48
N LYS A 53 9.13 14.01 25.23
CA LYS A 53 10.15 13.77 26.26
C LYS A 53 11.55 13.50 25.68
N CYS A 54 11.63 13.04 24.45
CA CYS A 54 12.88 12.78 23.72
C CYS A 54 13.32 13.96 22.81
N ALA A 55 12.68 15.12 22.92
CA ALA A 55 12.84 16.24 21.99
C ALA A 55 14.11 17.09 22.18
N SER A 56 14.90 16.82 23.21
CA SER A 56 16.10 17.57 23.62
C SER A 56 17.11 17.84 22.49
N MET A 57 17.32 16.87 21.59
CA MET A 57 18.21 17.00 20.43
C MET A 57 17.43 17.26 19.14
N GLN A 58 16.36 16.49 18.91
CA GLN A 58 15.51 16.64 17.75
C GLN A 58 14.13 16.03 18.05
N ASN A 59 13.07 16.80 17.87
CA ASN A 59 11.71 16.28 17.89
C ASN A 59 11.36 15.71 16.50
N LEU A 60 10.95 14.43 16.46
CA LEU A 60 10.63 13.74 15.22
C LEU A 60 9.48 14.43 14.46
N ARG A 61 8.42 14.87 15.16
CA ARG A 61 7.25 15.51 14.54
C ARG A 61 7.59 16.88 13.99
N GLU A 62 8.38 17.67 14.72
CA GLU A 62 8.86 18.96 14.25
C GLU A 62 9.79 18.82 13.04
N ALA A 63 10.67 17.80 13.03
CA ALA A 63 11.54 17.53 11.89
C ALA A 63 10.74 17.21 10.61
N ILE A 64 9.70 16.38 10.71
CA ILE A 64 8.82 16.08 9.56
C ILE A 64 8.15 17.37 9.06
N ALA A 65 7.66 18.23 9.97
CA ALA A 65 7.07 19.52 9.62
C ALA A 65 8.08 20.46 8.93
N CYS A 66 9.32 20.51 9.41
CA CYS A 66 10.40 21.30 8.81
C CYS A 66 10.75 20.83 7.39
N TYR A 67 10.92 19.52 7.17
CA TYR A 67 11.19 18.99 5.83
C TYR A 67 10.06 19.28 4.87
N ARG A 68 8.81 19.15 5.31
CA ARG A 68 7.64 19.54 4.53
C ARG A 68 7.73 21.00 4.10
N SER A 69 7.92 21.94 5.01
CA SER A 69 8.02 23.37 4.69
C SER A 69 9.19 23.66 3.75
N SER A 70 10.34 23.00 3.92
CA SER A 70 11.49 23.09 3.02
C SER A 70 11.13 22.66 1.59
N ILE A 71 10.42 21.54 1.41
CA ILE A 71 9.99 21.05 0.09
C ILE A 71 9.12 22.07 -0.64
N LEU A 72 8.23 22.78 0.09
CA LEU A 72 7.32 23.78 -0.49
C LEU A 72 8.06 25.00 -1.04
N CYS A 73 9.12 25.42 -0.35
CA CYS A 73 9.90 26.60 -0.72
C CYS A 73 11.09 26.28 -1.64
N GLN A 74 11.40 25.00 -1.87
CA GLN A 74 12.58 24.60 -2.63
C GLN A 74 12.31 24.68 -4.14
N ALA A 75 13.04 25.55 -4.84
CA ALA A 75 12.94 25.70 -6.30
C ALA A 75 13.74 24.63 -7.06
N ASP A 76 14.88 24.21 -6.52
CA ASP A 76 15.79 23.22 -7.10
C ASP A 76 15.21 21.80 -7.01
N GLU A 77 15.08 21.12 -8.15
CA GLU A 77 14.44 19.80 -8.24
C GLU A 77 15.22 18.71 -7.50
N MET A 78 16.56 18.72 -7.57
CA MET A 78 17.39 17.73 -6.88
C MET A 78 17.33 17.91 -5.36
N LYS A 79 17.37 19.14 -4.87
CA LYS A 79 17.23 19.42 -3.43
C LYS A 79 15.82 19.14 -2.91
N ARG A 80 14.80 19.36 -3.75
CA ARG A 80 13.41 19.03 -3.45
C ARG A 80 13.24 17.53 -3.30
N GLU A 81 13.82 16.75 -4.23
CA GLU A 81 13.81 15.29 -4.21
C GLU A 81 14.53 14.74 -2.96
N ALA A 82 15.72 15.26 -2.66
CA ALA A 82 16.45 14.87 -1.44
C ALA A 82 15.65 15.18 -0.16
N SER A 83 15.01 16.35 -0.09
CA SER A 83 14.16 16.73 1.06
C SER A 83 12.93 15.84 1.17
N LEU A 84 12.34 15.43 0.04
CA LEU A 84 11.22 14.49 -0.01
C LEU A 84 11.64 13.12 0.55
N SER A 85 12.82 12.62 0.18
CA SER A 85 13.36 11.37 0.72
C SER A 85 13.47 11.42 2.25
N PHE A 86 14.04 12.49 2.82
CA PHE A 86 14.11 12.64 4.29
C PHE A 86 12.74 12.78 4.95
N PHE A 87 11.81 13.52 4.35
CA PHE A 87 10.44 13.65 4.85
C PHE A 87 9.77 12.27 4.98
N VAL A 88 9.90 11.46 3.93
CA VAL A 88 9.35 10.11 3.84
C VAL A 88 9.96 9.18 4.90
N GLU A 89 11.28 9.18 5.06
CA GLU A 89 11.98 8.36 6.07
C GLU A 89 11.59 8.72 7.51
N TYR A 90 11.45 10.02 7.81
CA TYR A 90 11.06 10.45 9.16
C TYR A 90 9.59 10.11 9.45
N LEU A 91 8.72 10.25 8.45
CA LEU A 91 7.32 9.86 8.55
C LEU A 91 7.18 8.34 8.77
N GLU A 92 8.01 7.54 8.12
CA GLU A 92 8.09 6.09 8.31
C GLU A 92 8.48 5.72 9.75
N ARG A 93 9.50 6.38 10.32
CA ARG A 93 9.88 6.18 11.73
C ARG A 93 8.70 6.45 12.66
N TYR A 94 7.99 7.56 12.44
CA TYR A 94 6.84 7.93 13.24
C TYR A 94 5.72 6.89 13.13
N TYR A 95 5.46 6.42 11.90
CA TYR A 95 4.51 5.36 11.61
C TYR A 95 4.82 4.06 12.38
N PHE A 96 6.08 3.58 12.35
CA PHE A 96 6.47 2.36 13.06
C PHE A 96 6.42 2.50 14.58
N LEU A 97 6.73 3.67 15.13
CA LEU A 97 6.60 3.91 16.57
C LEU A 97 5.15 3.76 17.03
N ILE A 98 4.18 4.25 16.25
CA ILE A 98 2.75 4.08 16.54
C ILE A 98 2.37 2.60 16.49
N CYS A 99 2.77 1.87 15.45
CA CYS A 99 2.54 0.43 15.35
C CYS A 99 3.11 -0.32 16.55
N PHE A 100 4.34 0.00 16.96
CA PHE A 100 5.00 -0.63 18.09
C PHE A 100 4.29 -0.32 19.42
N ALA A 101 3.83 0.91 19.62
CA ALA A 101 3.06 1.27 20.80
C ALA A 101 1.72 0.50 20.87
N VAL A 102 1.02 0.35 19.76
CA VAL A 102 -0.21 -0.46 19.70
C VAL A 102 0.07 -1.93 20.01
N TYR A 103 1.12 -2.51 19.41
CA TYR A 103 1.56 -3.87 19.71
C TYR A 103 1.80 -4.10 21.21
N LEU A 104 2.45 -3.14 21.90
CA LEU A 104 2.69 -3.24 23.34
C LEU A 104 1.40 -3.21 24.18
N HIS A 105 0.33 -2.58 23.70
CA HIS A 105 -0.98 -2.59 24.37
C HIS A 105 -1.74 -3.87 24.13
N THR A 106 -1.73 -4.37 22.90
CA THR A 106 -2.48 -5.58 22.53
C THR A 106 -1.90 -6.82 23.18
N GLU A 107 -0.57 -6.91 23.26
CA GLU A 107 0.15 -8.07 23.80
C GLU A 107 0.62 -7.85 25.26
N ARG A 108 -0.02 -6.95 26.01
CA ARG A 108 0.44 -6.52 27.33
C ARG A 108 0.58 -7.65 28.35
N GLU A 109 -0.20 -8.73 28.23
CA GLU A 109 -0.08 -9.92 29.09
C GLU A 109 1.13 -10.82 28.73
N ALA A 110 1.69 -10.70 27.52
CA ALA A 110 2.85 -11.47 27.06
C ALA A 110 4.22 -10.95 27.55
N LEU A 111 4.26 -9.79 28.21
CA LEU A 111 5.49 -9.22 28.78
C LEU A 111 5.91 -9.90 30.10
N HIS A 112 5.09 -10.81 30.65
CA HIS A 112 5.50 -11.70 31.73
C HIS A 112 6.26 -12.93 31.17
N PRO A 113 7.35 -13.42 31.81
CA PRO A 113 8.28 -14.36 31.17
C PRO A 113 7.75 -15.77 30.84
N VAL A 114 6.51 -16.15 31.18
CA VAL A 114 6.14 -17.58 31.33
C VAL A 114 4.93 -18.05 30.49
N SER A 115 4.23 -17.20 29.74
CA SER A 115 3.07 -17.69 28.97
C SER A 115 3.45 -18.26 27.60
N PRO A 116 3.04 -19.50 27.26
CA PRO A 116 3.29 -20.13 25.96
C PRO A 116 2.30 -19.58 24.92
N GLY A 117 2.61 -18.40 24.37
CA GLY A 117 1.78 -17.75 23.35
C GLY A 117 2.31 -16.41 22.83
N LYS A 118 3.59 -16.10 23.02
CA LYS A 118 4.14 -14.77 22.68
C LYS A 118 4.29 -14.61 21.17
N CYS A 119 3.56 -13.67 20.60
CA CYS A 119 3.76 -13.17 19.24
C CYS A 119 4.85 -12.09 19.25
N SER A 120 5.95 -12.26 18.52
CA SER A 120 6.95 -11.20 18.39
C SER A 120 6.39 -10.00 17.61
N PHE A 121 6.94 -8.79 17.77
CA PHE A 121 6.51 -7.64 16.95
C PHE A 121 6.58 -7.94 15.45
N THR A 122 7.64 -8.63 15.02
CA THR A 122 7.80 -9.06 13.63
C THR A 122 6.70 -10.03 13.20
N GLU A 123 6.30 -10.97 14.07
CA GLU A 123 5.18 -11.87 13.79
C GLU A 123 3.85 -11.14 13.84
N TRP A 124 3.63 -10.20 14.75
CA TRP A 124 2.43 -9.37 14.82
C TRP A 124 2.26 -8.57 13.53
N MET A 125 3.34 -7.90 13.09
CA MET A 125 3.42 -7.20 11.81
C MET A 125 3.25 -8.14 10.59
N ARG A 126 3.59 -9.44 10.72
CA ARG A 126 3.46 -10.47 9.67
C ARG A 126 2.16 -11.26 9.73
N LEU A 127 1.46 -11.31 10.86
CA LEU A 127 0.13 -11.92 10.99
C LEU A 127 -0.90 -10.91 10.49
N ASP A 128 -0.67 -9.62 10.72
CA ASP A 128 -1.32 -8.47 10.06
C ASP A 128 -0.79 -8.22 8.61
N ARG A 129 -0.53 -9.31 7.86
CA ARG A 129 0.33 -9.40 6.65
C ARG A 129 -0.11 -8.63 5.40
N SER A 130 -1.06 -7.72 5.51
CA SER A 130 -1.74 -7.16 4.35
C SER A 130 -1.75 -5.63 4.34
N TYR A 131 -1.67 -5.02 5.53
CA TYR A 131 -1.93 -3.60 5.73
C TYR A 131 -0.67 -2.82 6.16
N ILE A 132 -0.04 -3.18 7.27
CA ILE A 132 1.04 -2.37 7.85
C ILE A 132 2.32 -2.42 6.99
N ALA A 133 2.64 -3.58 6.43
CA ALA A 133 3.74 -3.75 5.48
C ALA A 133 3.45 -3.13 4.10
N TYR A 134 2.17 -3.02 3.72
CA TYR A 134 1.75 -2.33 2.49
C TYR A 134 1.79 -0.81 2.67
N CYS A 135 1.39 -0.30 3.83
CA CYS A 135 1.53 1.11 4.20
C CYS A 135 3.01 1.54 4.33
N ALA A 136 3.90 0.65 4.80
CA ALA A 136 5.35 0.85 4.70
C ALA A 136 5.83 0.82 3.24
N GLY A 137 5.28 -0.04 2.37
CA GLY A 137 5.51 0.03 0.92
C GLY A 137 4.89 1.26 0.24
N ASN A 138 3.94 1.95 0.86
CA ASN A 138 3.37 3.22 0.38
C ASN A 138 4.16 4.45 0.83
N VAL A 139 5.03 4.31 1.82
CA VAL A 139 6.10 5.29 2.09
C VAL A 139 7.00 5.36 0.84
N GLU A 140 7.28 4.24 0.17
CA GLU A 140 7.91 4.20 -1.17
C GLU A 140 7.01 4.77 -2.30
N ILE A 141 5.67 4.68 -2.20
CA ILE A 141 4.73 5.29 -3.19
C ILE A 141 4.50 6.79 -2.92
N ALA A 142 5.11 7.38 -1.88
CA ALA A 142 5.19 8.82 -1.72
C ALA A 142 5.98 9.51 -2.86
N GLU A 143 6.74 8.75 -3.67
CA GLU A 143 7.31 9.21 -4.94
C GLU A 143 6.24 9.50 -6.01
N GLU A 144 5.04 8.91 -5.93
CA GLU A 144 4.03 9.06 -6.99
C GLU A 144 3.14 10.30 -6.82
N ARG A 145 2.97 10.86 -5.61
CA ARG A 145 2.17 12.09 -5.34
C ARG A 145 2.61 12.84 -4.07
N PRO A 146 3.75 13.58 -4.10
CA PRO A 146 4.26 14.32 -2.93
C PRO A 146 3.23 15.29 -2.33
N MET A 147 2.41 15.94 -3.16
CA MET A 147 1.38 16.90 -2.72
C MET A 147 0.35 16.34 -1.74
N GLY A 148 0.09 15.02 -1.77
CA GLY A 148 -0.86 14.39 -0.85
C GLY A 148 -0.30 14.07 0.52
N ALA A 149 0.96 13.61 0.58
CA ALA A 149 1.66 13.40 1.84
C ALA A 149 2.05 14.75 2.48
N LEU A 150 2.34 15.74 1.63
CA LEU A 150 2.48 17.15 1.99
C LEU A 150 1.12 17.83 2.21
N GLY A 151 0.05 17.12 2.60
CA GLY A 151 -1.23 17.66 3.11
C GLY A 151 -1.67 19.00 2.50
N TYR A 152 -1.61 19.13 1.17
CA TYR A 152 -2.02 20.35 0.49
C TYR A 152 -3.54 20.43 0.50
N ALA A 153 -4.08 21.20 1.44
CA ALA A 153 -5.41 21.75 1.32
C ALA A 153 -5.30 23.17 0.78
N ASN A 154 -5.78 23.40 -0.45
CA ASN A 154 -6.34 24.70 -0.82
C ASN A 154 -7.69 24.86 -0.09
N LEU A 155 -7.66 24.94 1.25
CA LEU A 155 -8.78 25.50 1.99
C LEU A 155 -8.64 27.00 1.86
N LYS A 156 -9.42 27.62 0.97
CA LYS A 156 -9.68 29.06 1.11
C LYS A 156 -10.29 29.25 2.50
N PRO A 157 -9.67 30.00 3.41
CA PRO A 157 -10.32 30.34 4.66
C PRO A 157 -11.34 31.43 4.35
N SER A 158 -12.55 31.04 3.96
CA SER A 158 -13.69 31.94 4.07
C SER A 158 -14.24 31.81 5.48
N LEU A 159 -13.58 32.49 6.42
CA LEU A 159 -14.18 32.84 7.71
C LEU A 159 -15.21 33.93 7.43
N ALA A 160 -16.46 33.52 7.20
CA ALA A 160 -17.62 34.38 7.34
C ALA A 160 -18.47 33.81 8.47
N LYS A 161 -18.70 34.64 9.48
CA LYS A 161 -19.61 34.52 10.64
C LYS A 161 -20.39 33.20 10.73
N SER A 162 -20.18 32.47 11.82
CA SER A 162 -20.95 31.27 12.23
C SER A 162 -22.45 31.43 11.98
N ALA A 163 -22.91 30.90 10.84
CA ALA A 163 -24.31 30.67 10.58
C ALA A 163 -24.62 29.30 11.16
N VAL A 164 -25.11 29.29 12.40
CA VAL A 164 -25.70 28.11 13.02
C VAL A 164 -27.16 28.08 12.56
N SER A 165 -27.67 26.91 12.16
CA SER A 165 -29.10 26.81 11.81
C SER A 165 -29.98 27.15 13.02
N ALA A 166 -31.27 27.38 12.79
CA ALA A 166 -32.24 27.58 13.88
C ALA A 166 -32.24 26.44 14.92
N ASP A 167 -31.75 25.26 14.54
CA ASP A 167 -31.70 24.05 15.36
C ASP A 167 -30.35 23.87 16.09
N GLY A 168 -29.45 24.86 16.04
CA GLY A 168 -28.15 24.79 16.72
C GLY A 168 -27.07 23.99 15.98
N ARG A 169 -27.35 23.50 14.77
CA ARG A 169 -26.43 22.66 13.99
C ARG A 169 -25.53 23.48 13.05
N PRO A 170 -24.24 23.10 12.87
CA PRO A 170 -23.39 23.69 11.85
C PRO A 170 -23.96 23.49 10.44
N LEU A 171 -23.78 24.47 9.56
CA LEU A 171 -24.24 24.42 8.18
C LEU A 171 -23.20 23.84 7.20
N GLU A 172 -21.91 23.88 7.55
CA GLU A 172 -20.83 23.44 6.66
C GLU A 172 -20.16 22.16 7.17
N MET A 173 -19.93 21.20 6.26
CA MET A 173 -19.21 19.96 6.56
C MET A 173 -17.77 20.20 7.02
N SER A 174 -17.11 21.27 6.59
CA SER A 174 -15.77 21.63 7.07
C SER A 174 -15.75 21.81 8.60
N GLN A 175 -16.78 22.43 9.17
CA GLN A 175 -16.90 22.70 10.61
C GLN A 175 -17.18 21.42 11.38
N VAL A 176 -18.15 20.63 10.92
CA VAL A 176 -18.48 19.34 11.55
C VAL A 176 -17.28 18.41 11.48
N ALA A 177 -16.65 18.26 10.30
CA ALA A 177 -15.50 17.40 10.07
C ALA A 177 -14.29 17.78 10.94
N ALA A 178 -14.11 19.06 11.29
CA ALA A 178 -13.02 19.49 12.17
C ALA A 178 -13.26 19.12 13.64
N LEU A 179 -14.53 19.04 14.06
CA LEU A 179 -14.92 18.68 15.42
C LEU A 179 -15.06 17.16 15.65
N ARG A 180 -14.96 16.36 14.59
CA ARG A 180 -15.01 14.89 14.65
C ARG A 180 -13.85 14.33 15.45
N ASN A 181 -14.17 13.42 16.38
CA ASN A 181 -13.20 12.76 17.25
C ASN A 181 -13.45 11.25 17.40
N GLY A 182 -14.18 10.64 16.45
CA GLY A 182 -14.36 9.20 16.38
C GLY A 182 -13.07 8.46 16.05
N GLU A 183 -13.06 7.15 16.29
CA GLU A 183 -11.89 6.30 15.97
C GLU A 183 -11.70 6.14 14.46
N VAL A 184 -12.80 6.06 13.72
CA VAL A 184 -12.89 5.88 12.27
C VAL A 184 -13.46 7.15 11.62
N LEU A 185 -14.59 7.65 12.12
CA LEU A 185 -15.17 8.95 11.74
C LEU A 185 -14.47 10.08 12.52
N GLY A 186 -13.19 10.26 12.22
CA GLY A 186 -12.32 11.23 12.88
C GLY A 186 -12.26 12.58 12.14
N SER A 187 -11.41 13.48 12.65
CA SER A 187 -11.19 14.79 12.04
C SER A 187 -10.82 14.68 10.55
N GLN A 188 -11.31 15.60 9.73
CA GLN A 188 -11.09 15.64 8.27
C GLN A 188 -11.65 14.45 7.49
N THR A 189 -12.59 13.70 8.06
CA THR A 189 -13.33 12.65 7.36
C THR A 189 -14.79 13.02 7.16
N VAL A 190 -15.39 12.50 6.09
CA VAL A 190 -16.78 12.73 5.70
C VAL A 190 -17.45 11.42 5.32
N LEU A 191 -18.78 11.36 5.52
CA LEU A 191 -19.62 10.28 5.02
C LEU A 191 -20.22 10.74 3.71
N LYS A 192 -19.81 10.15 2.60
CA LYS A 192 -20.37 10.45 1.28
C LYS A 192 -21.36 9.36 0.90
N SER A 193 -22.50 9.75 0.35
CA SER A 193 -23.40 8.82 -0.34
C SER A 193 -22.62 8.08 -1.41
N ASP A 194 -22.68 6.75 -1.32
CA ASP A 194 -22.02 5.87 -2.26
C ASP A 194 -22.81 5.75 -3.57
N HIS A 195 -24.11 6.08 -3.52
CA HIS A 195 -24.94 6.31 -4.71
C HIS A 195 -24.70 7.71 -5.26
N CYS A 196 -24.42 7.76 -6.55
CA CYS A 196 -24.03 8.94 -7.31
C CYS A 196 -24.74 8.93 -8.67
N PRO A 197 -24.97 10.09 -9.29
CA PRO A 197 -25.62 10.17 -10.61
C PRO A 197 -24.92 9.36 -11.71
N GLY A 198 -23.58 9.27 -11.66
CA GLY A 198 -22.77 8.49 -12.59
C GLY A 198 -22.66 6.99 -12.27
N CYS A 199 -23.37 6.50 -11.25
CA CYS A 199 -23.22 5.13 -10.78
C CYS A 199 -23.90 4.10 -11.71
N GLN A 200 -24.85 4.52 -12.55
CA GLN A 200 -25.49 3.66 -13.55
C GLN A 200 -24.88 3.86 -14.94
N HIS A 201 -24.36 2.78 -15.53
CA HIS A 201 -23.85 2.79 -16.89
C HIS A 201 -25.02 2.74 -17.89
N PRO A 202 -25.06 3.65 -18.90
CA PRO A 202 -26.20 3.76 -19.79
C PRO A 202 -26.35 2.58 -20.75
N SER A 203 -25.26 1.86 -21.06
CA SER A 203 -25.27 0.75 -22.02
C SER A 203 -25.82 -0.57 -21.47
N LEU A 204 -26.10 -0.67 -20.16
CA LEU A 204 -26.66 -1.89 -19.59
C LEU A 204 -28.16 -1.97 -19.88
N PRO A 205 -28.65 -3.13 -20.36
CA PRO A 205 -30.04 -3.27 -20.80
C PRO A 205 -31.02 -3.33 -19.62
N GLU A 206 -30.63 -3.93 -18.51
CA GLU A 206 -31.47 -4.09 -17.33
C GLU A 206 -31.12 -3.03 -16.27
N ARG A 207 -32.16 -2.45 -15.66
CA ARG A 207 -32.03 -1.50 -14.56
C ARG A 207 -32.91 -1.98 -13.41
N LEU A 208 -32.29 -2.24 -12.27
CA LEU A 208 -32.98 -2.53 -11.03
C LEU A 208 -32.86 -1.32 -10.09
N GLU A 209 -33.99 -0.83 -9.60
CA GLU A 209 -34.03 0.30 -8.68
C GLU A 209 -33.23 -0.01 -7.40
N GLY A 210 -32.38 0.94 -7.00
CA GLY A 210 -31.51 0.78 -5.85
C GLY A 210 -30.33 -0.19 -6.05
N ALA A 211 -30.17 -0.83 -7.21
CA ALA A 211 -29.10 -1.78 -7.55
C ALA A 211 -28.42 -1.40 -8.88
N PRO A 212 -27.57 -0.35 -8.88
CA PRO A 212 -26.95 0.14 -10.11
C PRO A 212 -26.04 -0.91 -10.75
N ASN A 213 -25.91 -0.87 -12.07
CA ASN A 213 -25.05 -1.78 -12.84
C ASN A 213 -25.28 -3.28 -12.64
N PHE A 214 -26.49 -3.66 -12.21
CA PHE A 214 -26.92 -5.04 -12.15
C PHE A 214 -26.84 -5.70 -13.53
N ARG A 215 -26.27 -6.90 -13.58
CA ARG A 215 -26.16 -7.71 -14.81
C ARG A 215 -25.97 -9.19 -14.50
N GLU A 216 -26.50 -10.03 -15.37
CA GLU A 216 -26.28 -11.48 -15.40
C GLU A 216 -25.18 -11.83 -16.40
N ILE A 217 -24.31 -12.80 -16.08
CA ILE A 217 -23.28 -13.27 -17.00
C ILE A 217 -23.84 -14.39 -17.89
N PRO A 218 -23.80 -14.26 -19.23
CA PRO A 218 -24.39 -15.23 -20.14
C PRO A 218 -23.87 -16.66 -19.95
N GLY A 219 -24.78 -17.59 -19.64
CA GLY A 219 -24.48 -19.01 -19.45
C GLY A 219 -24.00 -19.40 -18.05
N PHE A 220 -24.02 -18.49 -17.07
CA PHE A 220 -23.60 -18.76 -15.70
C PHE A 220 -24.61 -18.19 -14.69
N PRO A 221 -24.86 -18.87 -13.55
CA PRO A 221 -25.62 -18.31 -12.43
C PRO A 221 -24.76 -17.31 -11.63
N VAL A 222 -24.16 -16.35 -12.34
CA VAL A 222 -23.20 -15.37 -11.82
C VAL A 222 -23.71 -13.97 -12.20
N TYR A 223 -23.73 -13.07 -11.23
CA TYR A 223 -24.28 -11.73 -11.36
C TYR A 223 -23.27 -10.69 -10.84
N GLY A 224 -23.26 -9.51 -11.47
CA GLY A 224 -22.47 -8.36 -11.03
C GLY A 224 -23.38 -7.17 -10.73
N VAL A 225 -23.07 -6.40 -9.69
CA VAL A 225 -23.82 -5.19 -9.32
C VAL A 225 -22.88 -4.14 -8.71
N ALA A 226 -23.23 -2.86 -8.80
CA ALA A 226 -22.63 -1.80 -7.97
C ALA A 226 -23.10 -1.95 -6.52
N ASN A 227 -22.63 -1.09 -5.62
CA ASN A 227 -23.05 -1.18 -4.22
C ASN A 227 -24.56 -0.83 -4.11
N PRO A 228 -25.44 -1.76 -3.68
CA PRO A 228 -26.87 -1.53 -3.69
C PRO A 228 -27.35 -0.88 -2.38
N THR A 229 -28.55 -0.29 -2.42
CA THR A 229 -29.36 0.00 -1.21
C THR A 229 -29.94 -1.29 -0.63
N ILE A 230 -30.47 -1.25 0.60
CA ILE A 230 -31.15 -2.41 1.19
C ILE A 230 -32.33 -2.86 0.31
N GLU A 231 -33.14 -1.93 -0.20
CA GLU A 231 -34.21 -2.25 -1.17
C GLU A 231 -33.65 -2.83 -2.47
N GLY A 232 -32.53 -2.29 -2.96
CA GLY A 232 -31.84 -2.83 -4.13
C GLY A 232 -31.38 -4.28 -3.94
N ILE A 233 -30.89 -4.64 -2.75
CA ILE A 233 -30.54 -6.04 -2.42
C ILE A 233 -31.78 -6.92 -2.55
N ARG A 234 -32.91 -6.49 -1.99
CA ARG A 234 -34.19 -7.22 -2.09
C ARG A 234 -34.65 -7.39 -3.54
N SER A 235 -34.56 -6.33 -4.34
CA SER A 235 -34.89 -6.36 -5.78
C SER A 235 -34.02 -7.36 -6.55
N VAL A 236 -32.71 -7.40 -6.26
CA VAL A 236 -31.79 -8.36 -6.88
C VAL A 236 -32.14 -9.80 -6.50
N ILE A 237 -32.41 -10.07 -5.21
CA ILE A 237 -32.79 -11.40 -4.72
C ILE A 237 -34.09 -11.87 -5.40
N GLN A 238 -35.08 -10.99 -5.52
CA GLN A 238 -36.33 -11.29 -6.21
C GLN A 238 -36.11 -11.58 -7.70
N ARG A 239 -35.29 -10.77 -8.37
CA ARG A 239 -34.94 -10.94 -9.79
C ARG A 239 -34.21 -12.26 -10.09
N ILE A 240 -33.40 -12.76 -9.16
CA ILE A 240 -32.72 -14.06 -9.28
C ILE A 240 -33.70 -15.23 -9.08
N GLY A 241 -34.90 -14.98 -8.52
CA GLY A 241 -35.86 -16.01 -8.18
C GLY A 241 -35.59 -16.66 -6.82
N SER A 242 -34.95 -15.91 -5.91
CA SER A 242 -34.47 -16.39 -4.61
C SER A 242 -35.33 -15.90 -3.44
N SER A 243 -36.66 -16.05 -3.54
CA SER A 243 -37.57 -15.81 -2.41
C SER A 243 -37.48 -16.92 -1.34
N LYS A 244 -38.34 -16.91 -0.31
CA LYS A 244 -38.33 -17.95 0.75
C LYS A 244 -38.53 -19.34 0.13
N GLY A 245 -37.50 -20.19 0.20
CA GLY A 245 -37.47 -21.52 -0.44
C GLY A 245 -37.05 -21.54 -1.92
N GLY A 246 -36.62 -20.40 -2.46
CA GLY A 246 -36.08 -20.27 -3.81
C GLY A 246 -34.60 -20.63 -3.92
N ARG A 247 -33.97 -20.25 -5.03
CA ARG A 247 -32.56 -20.55 -5.30
C ARG A 247 -31.63 -19.93 -4.23
N PRO A 248 -30.62 -20.63 -3.69
CA PRO A 248 -29.65 -20.00 -2.78
C PRO A 248 -28.83 -18.90 -3.46
N VAL A 249 -28.50 -17.84 -2.73
CA VAL A 249 -27.65 -16.73 -3.19
C VAL A 249 -26.40 -16.62 -2.33
N PHE A 250 -25.22 -16.62 -2.93
CA PHE A 250 -23.97 -16.30 -2.24
C PHE A 250 -23.44 -14.93 -2.69
N TRP A 251 -23.64 -13.94 -1.83
CA TRP A 251 -23.27 -12.55 -2.07
C TRP A 251 -21.83 -12.25 -1.64
N HIS A 252 -21.03 -11.71 -2.56
CA HIS A 252 -19.63 -11.39 -2.39
C HIS A 252 -19.41 -9.88 -2.50
N ASN A 253 -19.08 -9.24 -1.38
CA ASN A 253 -18.67 -7.84 -1.37
C ASN A 253 -17.15 -7.73 -1.48
N MET A 254 -16.68 -7.09 -2.55
CA MET A 254 -15.27 -7.02 -2.92
C MET A 254 -14.56 -5.75 -2.45
N ARG A 255 -15.18 -4.97 -1.55
CA ARG A 255 -14.68 -3.65 -1.14
C ARG A 255 -13.67 -3.73 0.00
N GLU A 256 -12.60 -2.94 -0.11
CA GLU A 256 -11.68 -2.64 0.99
C GLU A 256 -12.08 -1.39 1.76
N GLU A 257 -12.94 -0.54 1.17
CA GLU A 257 -13.44 0.66 1.81
C GLU A 257 -14.54 0.29 2.84
N PRO A 258 -14.53 0.87 4.05
CA PRO A 258 -15.61 0.68 5.01
C PRO A 258 -16.89 1.33 4.48
N VAL A 259 -17.97 0.55 4.50
CA VAL A 259 -19.32 0.99 4.11
C VAL A 259 -20.23 0.88 5.32
N VAL A 260 -21.16 1.82 5.45
CA VAL A 260 -22.24 1.78 6.44
C VAL A 260 -23.56 2.12 5.75
N TYR A 261 -24.64 1.49 6.17
CA TYR A 261 -25.99 1.81 5.72
C TYR A 261 -26.64 2.76 6.71
N ILE A 262 -27.15 3.90 6.24
CA ILE A 262 -27.95 4.85 7.03
C ILE A 262 -29.31 4.99 6.33
N ASN A 263 -30.40 4.70 7.04
CA ASN A 263 -31.76 4.70 6.49
C ASN A 263 -31.88 3.85 5.20
N GLY A 264 -31.20 2.71 5.16
CA GLY A 264 -31.19 1.80 4.01
C GLY A 264 -30.33 2.22 2.80
N LYS A 265 -29.67 3.38 2.86
CA LYS A 265 -28.78 3.88 1.81
C LYS A 265 -27.30 3.68 2.19
N PRO A 266 -26.42 3.27 1.26
CA PRO A 266 -25.00 3.06 1.55
C PRO A 266 -24.22 4.38 1.56
N PHE A 267 -23.38 4.54 2.58
CA PHE A 267 -22.43 5.63 2.74
C PHE A 267 -21.00 5.07 2.88
N VAL A 268 -20.04 5.80 2.34
CA VAL A 268 -18.62 5.46 2.37
C VAL A 268 -17.83 6.58 3.03
N LEU A 269 -16.83 6.20 3.83
CA LEU A 269 -15.91 7.15 4.42
C LEU A 269 -15.00 7.76 3.34
N ARG A 270 -14.79 9.07 3.42
CA ARG A 270 -13.89 9.85 2.54
C ARG A 270 -13.10 10.88 3.35
N GLU A 271 -12.04 11.41 2.75
CA GLU A 271 -11.38 12.61 3.28
C GLU A 271 -12.07 13.87 2.75
N VAL A 272 -12.17 14.91 3.59
CA VAL A 272 -12.73 16.22 3.20
C VAL A 272 -12.04 16.79 1.96
N GLU A 273 -10.72 16.62 1.84
CA GLU A 273 -9.93 17.14 0.73
C GLU A 273 -10.14 16.38 -0.58
N ARG A 274 -10.66 15.15 -0.51
CA ARG A 274 -10.77 14.21 -1.64
C ARG A 274 -12.07 13.43 -1.61
N PRO A 275 -13.24 14.09 -1.60
CA PRO A 275 -14.53 13.41 -1.45
C PRO A 275 -14.82 12.44 -2.61
N TYR A 276 -14.26 12.69 -3.79
CA TYR A 276 -14.43 11.84 -4.99
C TYR A 276 -13.46 10.64 -5.07
N LYS A 277 -12.44 10.55 -4.21
CA LYS A 277 -11.42 9.48 -4.32
C LYS A 277 -11.52 8.47 -3.19
N ASN A 278 -11.27 7.21 -3.52
CA ASN A 278 -11.05 6.17 -2.54
C ASN A 278 -9.83 6.51 -1.66
N MET A 279 -9.95 6.24 -0.36
CA MET A 279 -8.82 6.32 0.56
C MET A 279 -7.87 5.16 0.25
N LEU A 280 -6.74 5.50 -0.34
CA LEU A 280 -5.73 4.53 -0.81
C LEU A 280 -5.05 3.81 0.34
N GLU A 281 -5.17 4.37 1.54
CA GLU A 281 -4.56 3.88 2.75
C GLU A 281 -5.22 2.59 3.24
N TYR A 282 -6.40 2.19 2.74
CA TYR A 282 -7.03 0.89 3.02
C TYR A 282 -6.52 -0.26 2.15
N THR A 283 -5.62 0.03 1.23
CA THR A 283 -5.18 -0.94 0.24
C THR A 283 -4.69 -2.22 0.90
N GLY A 284 -5.38 -3.30 0.57
CA GLY A 284 -4.96 -4.64 0.91
C GLY A 284 -5.34 -5.08 2.31
N ILE A 285 -6.16 -4.31 3.04
CA ILE A 285 -6.79 -4.70 4.31
C ILE A 285 -7.44 -6.09 4.23
N ASP A 286 -7.40 -6.86 5.31
CA ASP A 286 -8.12 -8.13 5.38
C ASP A 286 -9.61 -7.95 5.75
N CYS A 287 -10.37 -9.05 5.61
CA CYS A 287 -11.81 -9.09 5.83
C CYS A 287 -12.19 -8.72 7.27
N GLU A 288 -11.52 -9.33 8.26
CA GLU A 288 -11.87 -9.16 9.67
C GLU A 288 -11.66 -7.70 10.10
N ARG A 289 -10.56 -7.09 9.65
CA ARG A 289 -10.21 -5.71 9.97
C ARG A 289 -11.17 -4.70 9.36
N VAL A 290 -11.58 -4.88 8.09
CA VAL A 290 -12.55 -3.96 7.48
C VAL A 290 -13.91 -4.05 8.16
N GLU A 291 -14.37 -5.25 8.53
CA GLU A 291 -15.65 -5.43 9.24
C GLU A 291 -15.62 -4.85 10.67
N ARG A 292 -14.51 -5.00 11.39
CA ARG A 292 -14.33 -4.33 12.69
C ARG A 292 -14.26 -2.80 12.55
N MET A 293 -13.67 -2.30 11.47
CA MET A 293 -13.66 -0.87 11.18
C MET A 293 -15.06 -0.35 10.81
N GLU A 294 -15.88 -1.12 10.09
CA GLU A 294 -17.29 -0.79 9.82
C GLU A 294 -18.13 -0.76 11.10
N THR A 295 -17.85 -1.67 12.05
CA THR A 295 -18.51 -1.68 13.38
C THR A 295 -18.16 -0.42 14.17
N ARG A 296 -16.87 -0.08 14.28
CA ARG A 296 -16.44 1.16 14.95
C ARG A 296 -16.94 2.43 14.26
N LEU A 297 -17.04 2.42 12.92
CA LEU A 297 -17.64 3.51 12.16
C LEU A 297 -19.11 3.72 12.53
N LYS A 298 -19.88 2.64 12.66
CA LYS A 298 -21.25 2.69 13.17
C LYS A 298 -21.31 3.30 14.58
N ASP A 299 -20.43 2.88 15.49
CA ASP A 299 -20.38 3.42 16.85
C ASP A 299 -20.01 4.91 16.89
N ASP A 300 -19.11 5.35 16.02
CA ASP A 300 -18.78 6.78 15.88
C ASP A 300 -19.97 7.59 15.38
N ILE A 301 -20.71 7.07 14.38
CA ILE A 301 -21.90 7.72 13.83
C ILE A 301 -22.98 7.89 14.89
N LEU A 302 -23.25 6.84 15.68
CA LEU A 302 -24.24 6.89 16.74
C LEU A 302 -23.85 7.90 17.83
N ARG A 303 -22.58 7.90 18.26
CA ARG A 303 -22.06 8.87 19.24
C ARG A 303 -22.09 10.31 18.72
N GLU A 304 -21.78 10.55 17.46
CA GLU A 304 -21.89 11.89 16.86
C GLU A 304 -23.36 12.30 16.73
N ALA A 305 -24.24 11.39 16.33
CA ALA A 305 -25.67 11.65 16.22
C ALA A 305 -26.30 12.04 17.56
N GLU A 306 -25.92 11.39 18.67
CA GLU A 306 -26.34 11.78 20.01
C GLU A 306 -26.00 13.24 20.34
N ARG A 307 -24.81 13.72 19.94
CA ARG A 307 -24.39 15.11 20.14
C ARG A 307 -25.20 16.12 19.32
N TYR A 308 -25.72 15.70 18.17
CA TYR A 308 -26.50 16.55 17.27
C TYR A 308 -28.01 16.19 17.25
N GLN A 309 -28.54 15.69 18.37
CA GLN A 309 -29.97 15.39 18.57
C GLN A 309 -30.51 14.38 17.53
N GLY A 310 -29.82 13.24 17.39
CA GLY A 310 -30.23 12.16 16.49
C GLY A 310 -29.99 12.47 15.02
N ALA A 311 -28.98 13.28 14.66
CA ALA A 311 -28.68 13.58 13.26
C ALA A 311 -27.18 13.51 12.95
N ILE A 312 -26.84 13.09 11.75
CA ILE A 312 -25.46 13.01 11.24
C ILE A 312 -25.33 13.82 9.97
N MET A 313 -24.22 14.55 9.80
CA MET A 313 -23.95 15.26 8.55
C MET A 313 -23.27 14.32 7.54
N VAL A 314 -23.86 14.25 6.35
CA VAL A 314 -23.40 13.48 5.19
C VAL A 314 -23.27 14.37 3.96
N ILE A 315 -22.56 13.86 2.95
CA ILE A 315 -22.41 14.49 1.65
C ILE A 315 -23.18 13.68 0.59
N HIS A 316 -24.02 14.34 -0.18
CA HIS A 316 -24.62 13.80 -1.40
C HIS A 316 -23.93 14.38 -2.63
N GLU A 317 -24.09 13.72 -3.78
CA GLU A 317 -23.61 14.21 -5.07
C GLU A 317 -24.82 14.50 -5.96
N THR A 318 -24.92 15.73 -6.46
CA THR A 318 -25.98 16.16 -7.36
C THR A 318 -25.67 15.76 -8.80
N ASP A 319 -26.69 15.73 -9.67
CA ASP A 319 -26.55 15.33 -11.08
C ASP A 319 -25.49 16.12 -11.86
N ASP A 320 -25.21 17.36 -11.43
CA ASP A 320 -24.15 18.22 -11.99
C ASP A 320 -22.74 17.88 -11.49
N GLY A 321 -22.60 16.80 -10.72
CA GLY A 321 -21.34 16.36 -10.10
C GLY A 321 -20.87 17.28 -8.97
N GLN A 322 -21.75 18.08 -8.38
CA GLN A 322 -21.45 18.91 -7.21
C GLN A 322 -21.76 18.17 -5.92
N ILE A 323 -21.05 18.48 -4.85
CA ILE A 323 -21.34 17.93 -3.52
C ILE A 323 -22.30 18.84 -2.76
N SER A 324 -23.24 18.23 -2.02
CA SER A 324 -24.15 18.93 -1.12
C SER A 324 -24.12 18.32 0.27
N ASP A 325 -24.03 19.17 1.29
CA ASP A 325 -24.04 18.77 2.68
C ASP A 325 -25.50 18.62 3.15
N ALA A 326 -25.81 17.53 3.85
CA ALA A 326 -27.14 17.27 4.39
C ALA A 326 -27.08 16.66 5.79
N TRP A 327 -28.02 17.07 6.64
CA TRP A 327 -28.26 16.43 7.93
C TRP A 327 -29.28 15.29 7.74
N GLU A 328 -28.85 14.07 8.00
CA GLU A 328 -29.70 12.88 7.99
C GLU A 328 -30.09 12.53 9.41
N HIS A 329 -31.38 12.25 9.64
CA HIS A 329 -31.82 11.76 10.94
C HIS A 329 -31.40 10.30 11.13
N VAL A 330 -30.87 9.98 12.30
CA VAL A 330 -30.32 8.68 12.65
C VAL A 330 -30.95 8.19 13.94
N SER A 331 -31.56 7.00 13.87
CA SER A 331 -31.95 6.20 15.03
C SER A 331 -31.05 4.97 15.14
N LEU A 332 -31.05 4.29 16.28
CA LEU A 332 -30.25 3.08 16.50
C LEU A 332 -30.47 1.97 15.43
N PRO A 333 -31.69 1.64 14.99
CA PRO A 333 -31.89 0.67 13.90
C PRO A 333 -31.59 1.22 12.51
N ALA A 334 -31.44 2.54 12.35
CA ALA A 334 -31.19 3.18 11.06
C ALA A 334 -29.76 2.96 10.55
N VAL A 335 -28.80 2.68 11.44
CA VAL A 335 -27.38 2.47 11.09
C VAL A 335 -27.03 1.00 11.15
N GLN A 336 -26.63 0.44 10.00
CA GLN A 336 -26.28 -0.98 9.89
C GLN A 336 -24.96 -1.17 9.14
N THR A 337 -24.13 -2.11 9.59
CA THR A 337 -22.98 -2.56 8.80
C THR A 337 -23.46 -3.48 7.67
N PRO A 338 -22.69 -3.66 6.58
CA PRO A 338 -23.03 -4.63 5.53
C PRO A 338 -23.30 -6.03 6.09
N ARG A 339 -22.50 -6.49 7.05
CA ARG A 339 -22.70 -7.78 7.72
C ARG A 339 -24.04 -7.87 8.44
N GLU A 340 -24.45 -6.82 9.13
CA GLU A 340 -25.77 -6.76 9.81
C GLU A 340 -26.92 -6.77 8.80
N VAL A 341 -26.82 -6.00 7.71
CA VAL A 341 -27.85 -5.96 6.65
C VAL A 341 -28.10 -7.36 6.09
N PHE A 342 -27.04 -8.08 5.70
CA PHE A 342 -27.20 -9.44 5.15
C PHE A 342 -27.67 -10.45 6.19
N ARG A 343 -27.26 -10.30 7.46
CA ARG A 343 -27.79 -11.13 8.56
C ARG A 343 -29.31 -10.94 8.73
N CYS A 344 -29.82 -9.71 8.61
CA CYS A 344 -31.26 -9.48 8.65
C CYS A 344 -32.00 -10.18 7.51
N PHE A 345 -31.44 -10.24 6.29
CA PHE A 345 -32.04 -11.02 5.21
C PHE A 345 -32.02 -12.53 5.49
N GLU A 346 -30.95 -13.06 6.09
CA GLU A 346 -30.88 -14.46 6.54
C GLU A 346 -31.96 -14.77 7.58
N GLU A 347 -32.12 -13.89 8.59
CA GLU A 347 -33.13 -14.00 9.65
C GLU A 347 -34.57 -13.88 9.10
N ASP A 348 -34.79 -13.07 8.07
CA ASP A 348 -36.06 -12.96 7.35
C ASP A 348 -36.42 -14.23 6.54
N GLY A 349 -35.51 -15.21 6.45
CA GLY A 349 -35.69 -16.49 5.79
C GLY A 349 -35.35 -16.49 4.30
N PHE A 350 -34.60 -15.49 3.81
CA PHE A 350 -34.02 -15.54 2.47
C PHE A 350 -32.83 -16.52 2.47
N PRO A 351 -32.70 -17.39 1.44
CA PRO A 351 -31.59 -18.34 1.35
C PRO A 351 -30.32 -17.62 0.84
N ILE A 352 -29.86 -16.61 1.57
CA ILE A 352 -28.69 -15.80 1.23
C ILE A 352 -27.52 -16.13 2.15
N LYS A 353 -26.29 -16.02 1.64
CA LYS A 353 -25.05 -16.07 2.43
C LYS A 353 -24.18 -14.90 2.03
N TYR A 354 -23.55 -14.24 3.00
CA TYR A 354 -22.67 -13.10 2.75
C TYR A 354 -21.18 -13.41 3.03
N ALA A 355 -20.32 -13.00 2.08
CA ALA A 355 -18.87 -13.00 2.23
C ALA A 355 -18.26 -11.65 1.84
N ARG A 356 -17.33 -11.18 2.66
CA ARG A 356 -16.47 -10.02 2.36
C ARG A 356 -15.11 -10.51 1.87
N VAL A 357 -14.68 -10.05 0.69
CA VAL A 357 -13.39 -10.37 0.06
C VAL A 357 -12.74 -9.07 -0.40
N PRO A 358 -12.08 -8.31 0.49
CA PRO A 358 -11.57 -6.98 0.18
C PRO A 358 -10.45 -7.03 -0.86
N ILE A 359 -10.76 -6.62 -2.09
CA ILE A 359 -9.78 -6.51 -3.17
C ILE A 359 -9.45 -5.06 -3.40
N THR A 360 -8.16 -4.78 -3.59
CA THR A 360 -7.68 -3.43 -3.85
C THR A 360 -8.16 -2.86 -5.17
N ASP A 361 -8.66 -1.63 -5.10
CA ASP A 361 -9.19 -0.95 -6.27
C ASP A 361 -8.10 -0.70 -7.32
N GLY A 362 -8.37 -1.10 -8.57
CA GLY A 362 -7.40 -1.05 -9.67
C GLY A 362 -6.36 -2.18 -9.69
N LYS A 363 -6.01 -2.80 -8.57
CA LYS A 363 -4.97 -3.85 -8.52
C LYS A 363 -5.51 -5.26 -8.82
N ALA A 364 -4.59 -6.19 -9.02
CA ALA A 364 -4.92 -7.60 -9.20
C ALA A 364 -5.16 -8.31 -7.85
N PRO A 365 -6.09 -9.27 -7.75
CA PRO A 365 -6.32 -10.05 -6.53
C PRO A 365 -5.04 -10.74 -6.02
N LYS A 366 -4.87 -10.78 -4.70
CA LYS A 366 -3.82 -11.54 -4.00
C LYS A 366 -4.12 -13.05 -4.14
N GLY A 367 -3.09 -13.89 -4.00
CA GLY A 367 -3.28 -15.35 -4.06
C GLY A 367 -4.31 -15.87 -3.04
N SER A 368 -4.35 -15.27 -1.85
CA SER A 368 -5.35 -15.56 -0.80
C SER A 368 -6.78 -15.20 -1.22
N ASP A 369 -6.95 -14.19 -2.07
CA ASP A 369 -8.27 -13.74 -2.50
C ASP A 369 -8.87 -14.77 -3.48
N PHE A 370 -8.04 -15.28 -4.39
CA PHE A 370 -8.40 -16.42 -5.24
C PHE A 370 -8.76 -17.66 -4.42
N ASP A 371 -7.94 -17.99 -3.40
CA ASP A 371 -8.21 -19.13 -2.51
C ASP A 371 -9.56 -18.99 -1.79
N THR A 372 -9.86 -17.80 -1.27
CA THR A 372 -11.12 -17.50 -0.57
C THR A 372 -12.32 -17.63 -1.52
N LEU A 373 -12.23 -17.04 -2.71
CA LEU A 373 -13.28 -17.12 -3.74
C LEU A 373 -13.50 -18.57 -4.19
N ALA A 374 -12.42 -19.32 -4.41
CA ALA A 374 -12.50 -20.73 -4.76
C ALA A 374 -13.21 -21.55 -3.68
N MET A 375 -12.84 -21.39 -2.40
CA MET A 375 -13.50 -22.08 -1.30
C MET A 375 -14.99 -21.71 -1.18
N ASN A 376 -15.34 -20.43 -1.32
CA ASN A 376 -16.74 -20.00 -1.28
C ASN A 376 -17.58 -20.67 -2.38
N ILE A 377 -17.04 -20.76 -3.59
CA ILE A 377 -17.76 -21.32 -4.74
C ILE A 377 -17.85 -22.86 -4.67
N ILE A 378 -16.76 -23.54 -4.28
CA ILE A 378 -16.72 -25.00 -4.17
C ILE A 378 -17.60 -25.52 -3.03
N SER A 379 -17.69 -24.77 -1.92
CA SER A 379 -18.51 -25.16 -0.76
C SER A 379 -20.01 -24.87 -0.93
N ALA A 380 -20.40 -24.16 -1.99
CA ALA A 380 -21.80 -23.85 -2.27
C ALA A 380 -22.53 -24.99 -2.99
N SER A 381 -23.85 -25.03 -2.87
CA SER A 381 -24.66 -26.01 -3.60
C SER A 381 -24.66 -25.72 -5.11
N LYS A 382 -24.90 -26.76 -5.93
CA LYS A 382 -24.82 -26.67 -7.40
C LYS A 382 -25.77 -25.62 -8.00
N ASP A 383 -26.90 -25.39 -7.36
CA ASP A 383 -27.94 -24.44 -7.75
C ASP A 383 -27.71 -23.00 -7.24
N THR A 384 -26.68 -22.76 -6.42
CA THR A 384 -26.40 -21.44 -5.86
C THR A 384 -26.10 -20.40 -6.94
N ALA A 385 -26.74 -19.23 -6.85
CA ALA A 385 -26.41 -18.04 -7.62
C ALA A 385 -25.33 -17.20 -6.90
N PHE A 386 -24.33 -16.73 -7.63
CA PHE A 386 -23.24 -15.92 -7.07
C PHE A 386 -23.38 -14.47 -7.48
N VAL A 387 -23.41 -13.55 -6.51
CA VAL A 387 -23.51 -12.11 -6.76
C VAL A 387 -22.22 -11.43 -6.32
N PHE A 388 -21.62 -10.60 -7.18
CA PHE A 388 -20.41 -9.84 -6.88
C PHE A 388 -20.69 -8.35 -6.89
N ASN A 389 -20.27 -7.64 -5.85
CA ASN A 389 -20.39 -6.18 -5.80
C ASN A 389 -19.09 -5.47 -5.39
N CYS A 390 -18.91 -4.26 -5.92
CA CYS A 390 -17.93 -3.29 -5.46
C CYS A 390 -18.56 -1.90 -5.51
N GLN A 391 -17.79 -0.81 -5.41
CA GLN A 391 -18.33 0.55 -5.44
C GLN A 391 -19.23 0.78 -6.67
N MET A 392 -18.65 0.78 -7.88
CA MET A 392 -19.39 1.03 -9.13
C MET A 392 -19.81 -0.25 -9.86
N GLY A 393 -19.44 -1.44 -9.38
CA GLY A 393 -19.76 -2.69 -10.07
C GLY A 393 -18.92 -2.97 -11.33
N ILE A 394 -17.81 -2.25 -11.53
CA ILE A 394 -16.95 -2.32 -12.73
C ILE A 394 -15.73 -3.21 -12.49
N GLY A 395 -14.58 -2.66 -12.04
CA GLY A 395 -13.30 -3.38 -12.08
C GLY A 395 -13.22 -4.62 -11.18
N ARG A 396 -13.44 -4.44 -9.87
CA ARG A 396 -13.41 -5.53 -8.87
C ARG A 396 -14.50 -6.56 -9.15
N THR A 397 -15.74 -6.11 -9.35
CA THR A 397 -16.88 -6.97 -9.70
C THR A 397 -16.62 -7.81 -10.94
N THR A 398 -16.20 -7.22 -12.07
CA THR A 398 -15.89 -7.97 -13.28
C THR A 398 -14.78 -9.00 -13.06
N THR A 399 -13.80 -8.68 -12.22
CA THR A 399 -12.74 -9.64 -11.87
C THR A 399 -13.30 -10.82 -11.06
N GLY A 400 -14.19 -10.55 -10.10
CA GLY A 400 -14.88 -11.59 -9.33
C GLY A 400 -15.77 -12.48 -10.20
N THR A 401 -16.53 -11.90 -11.13
CA THR A 401 -17.37 -12.67 -12.05
C THR A 401 -16.54 -13.55 -12.99
N VAL A 402 -15.41 -13.06 -13.52
CA VAL A 402 -14.48 -13.88 -14.34
C VAL A 402 -13.95 -15.07 -13.54
N ILE A 403 -13.51 -14.86 -12.30
CA ILE A 403 -13.01 -15.92 -11.41
C ILE A 403 -14.12 -16.96 -11.16
N ALA A 404 -15.34 -16.50 -10.88
CA ALA A 404 -16.47 -17.39 -10.62
C ALA A 404 -16.86 -18.23 -11.84
N CYS A 405 -16.89 -17.63 -13.03
CA CYS A 405 -17.18 -18.34 -14.27
C CYS A 405 -16.11 -19.40 -14.60
N LEU A 406 -14.82 -19.10 -14.37
CA LEU A 406 -13.74 -20.09 -14.54
C LEU A 406 -13.90 -21.28 -13.59
N LEU A 407 -14.18 -21.01 -12.32
CA LEU A 407 -14.44 -22.06 -11.33
C LEU A 407 -15.67 -22.89 -11.70
N LYS A 408 -16.76 -22.25 -12.15
CA LYS A 408 -17.96 -22.96 -12.59
C LYS A 408 -17.69 -23.84 -13.81
N LEU A 409 -16.97 -23.34 -14.82
CA LEU A 409 -16.54 -24.19 -15.93
C LEU A 409 -15.74 -25.40 -15.45
N ARG A 410 -14.82 -25.19 -14.51
CA ARG A 410 -13.98 -26.27 -13.97
C ARG A 410 -14.78 -27.31 -13.16
N ILE A 411 -15.73 -26.86 -12.36
CA ILE A 411 -16.59 -27.71 -11.52
C ILE A 411 -17.57 -28.50 -12.39
N ASP A 412 -18.16 -27.86 -13.40
CA ASP A 412 -19.22 -28.47 -14.20
C ASP A 412 -18.68 -29.39 -15.31
N TYR A 413 -17.47 -29.14 -15.84
CA TYR A 413 -16.92 -29.86 -17.01
C TYR A 413 -15.59 -30.60 -16.77
N GLY A 414 -14.97 -30.46 -15.59
CA GLY A 414 -13.72 -31.15 -15.30
C GLY A 414 -12.48 -30.49 -15.94
N ARG A 415 -11.40 -31.26 -16.09
CA ARG A 415 -10.13 -30.83 -16.71
C ARG A 415 -10.01 -31.35 -18.15
N PRO A 416 -9.45 -30.58 -19.10
CA PRO A 416 -9.06 -29.17 -18.99
C PRO A 416 -10.29 -28.24 -18.99
N ILE A 417 -10.12 -26.98 -18.56
CA ILE A 417 -11.19 -25.96 -18.72
C ILE A 417 -11.41 -25.76 -20.22
N ARG A 418 -12.58 -26.12 -20.73
CA ARG A 418 -12.94 -25.98 -22.14
C ARG A 418 -14.00 -24.90 -22.33
N VAL A 419 -13.89 -24.19 -23.46
CA VAL A 419 -14.90 -23.23 -23.90
C VAL A 419 -16.15 -24.00 -24.36
N LEU A 420 -17.33 -23.59 -23.88
CA LEU A 420 -18.60 -23.98 -24.47
C LEU A 420 -18.74 -23.31 -25.85
N VAL A 421 -18.43 -24.05 -26.91
CA VAL A 421 -18.81 -23.69 -28.28
C VAL A 421 -20.22 -24.21 -28.51
N GLY A 422 -21.22 -23.33 -28.44
CA GLY A 422 -22.61 -23.69 -28.78
C GLY A 422 -23.63 -22.97 -27.91
N ASP A 423 -24.32 -22.02 -28.53
CA ASP A 423 -25.61 -21.51 -28.07
C ASP A 423 -26.68 -22.61 -28.25
N PRO A 424 -27.47 -23.03 -27.24
CA PRO A 424 -28.50 -24.04 -27.41
C PRO A 424 -29.71 -23.57 -28.25
N SER A 425 -29.79 -22.29 -28.61
CA SER A 425 -30.92 -21.75 -29.37
C SER A 425 -30.59 -21.56 -30.84
N HIS A 426 -30.42 -22.64 -31.61
CA HIS A 426 -30.75 -22.71 -33.05
C HIS A 426 -30.67 -24.17 -33.51
N LYS A 427 -31.69 -24.97 -33.19
CA LYS A 427 -31.95 -26.22 -33.92
C LYS A 427 -32.69 -25.84 -35.21
N GLU A 428 -31.96 -25.71 -36.31
CA GLU A 428 -32.56 -25.88 -37.63
C GLU A 428 -32.51 -27.36 -38.02
N LEU A 429 -33.68 -27.82 -38.43
CA LEU A 429 -34.03 -29.18 -38.79
C LEU A 429 -33.55 -29.44 -40.21
N GLY A 430 -32.60 -30.37 -40.39
CA GLY A 430 -32.09 -30.77 -41.70
C GLY A 430 -31.78 -32.27 -41.74
N SER A 431 -32.53 -32.98 -42.58
CA SER A 431 -32.70 -34.43 -42.68
C SER A 431 -31.59 -35.17 -43.45
N HIS A 432 -31.24 -36.36 -42.97
CA HIS A 432 -30.76 -37.61 -43.63
C HIS A 432 -29.75 -37.58 -44.81
N SER A 433 -28.65 -38.33 -44.69
CA SER A 433 -28.49 -39.68 -45.27
C SER A 433 -27.07 -40.26 -45.08
N ASP A 434 -27.01 -41.58 -44.88
CA ASP A 434 -25.86 -42.44 -44.58
C ASP A 434 -24.77 -42.52 -45.67
N HIS A 435 -23.51 -42.78 -45.27
CA HIS A 435 -22.73 -43.95 -45.70
C HIS A 435 -21.36 -44.05 -44.99
N GLU A 436 -21.02 -45.27 -44.61
CA GLU A 436 -19.79 -45.75 -43.96
C GLU A 436 -18.53 -45.62 -44.84
N SER A 437 -17.34 -45.49 -44.22
CA SER A 437 -16.09 -46.21 -44.56
C SER A 437 -14.94 -45.83 -43.62
N GLU A 438 -14.32 -46.83 -43.00
CA GLU A 438 -13.07 -46.76 -42.25
C GLU A 438 -11.85 -46.51 -43.18
N ASN A 439 -10.92 -45.63 -42.80
CA ASN A 439 -9.48 -45.96 -42.74
C ASN A 439 -8.58 -44.83 -42.18
N GLN A 440 -7.84 -45.21 -41.14
CA GLN A 440 -6.41 -45.00 -40.84
C GLN A 440 -5.70 -43.64 -41.11
N LEU A 441 -5.08 -43.20 -40.01
CA LEU A 441 -3.95 -42.27 -39.85
C LEU A 441 -3.11 -41.94 -41.11
N SER A 442 -2.96 -40.65 -41.38
CA SER A 442 -1.64 -40.05 -41.57
C SER A 442 -1.67 -38.53 -41.34
N SER A 443 -0.60 -38.06 -40.70
CA SER A 443 -0.22 -36.67 -40.53
C SER A 443 -0.29 -35.87 -41.84
N SER A 444 -1.01 -34.76 -41.86
CA SER A 444 -0.71 -33.67 -42.79
C SER A 444 -1.15 -32.31 -42.28
N MET A 445 -0.18 -31.40 -42.32
CA MET A 445 -0.35 -29.96 -42.29
C MET A 445 -1.35 -29.53 -43.38
N CYS A 446 -2.29 -28.65 -43.05
CA CYS A 446 -3.16 -28.03 -44.04
C CYS A 446 -2.94 -26.51 -44.03
N ILE A 447 -2.18 -26.06 -45.02
CA ILE A 447 -2.20 -24.68 -45.53
C ILE A 447 -3.31 -24.61 -46.59
N SER A 448 -4.22 -23.65 -46.46
CA SER A 448 -5.02 -23.05 -47.54
C SER A 448 -5.65 -21.78 -46.95
N GLY A 449 -5.44 -20.52 -47.35
CA GLY A 449 -5.16 -19.92 -48.66
C GLY A 449 -6.48 -19.78 -49.44
N LYS A 450 -7.04 -18.62 -49.80
CA LYS A 450 -6.73 -17.18 -49.78
C LYS A 450 -8.09 -16.48 -49.94
N ASN A 451 -8.23 -15.25 -49.44
CA ASN A 451 -8.83 -14.18 -50.22
C ASN A 451 -8.00 -12.92 -49.99
N ARG A 452 -7.12 -12.62 -50.96
CA ARG A 452 -6.42 -11.34 -51.05
C ARG A 452 -7.39 -10.36 -51.67
N ALA A 453 -8.03 -9.55 -50.84
CA ALA A 453 -8.41 -8.20 -51.20
C ALA A 453 -7.37 -7.27 -50.54
N SER A 454 -6.82 -6.37 -51.34
CA SER A 454 -5.84 -5.37 -50.98
C SER A 454 -6.37 -4.41 -49.92
N GLU A 455 -5.78 -4.44 -48.73
CA GLU A 455 -5.73 -3.33 -47.77
C GLU A 455 -4.56 -3.59 -46.82
N ASP A 456 -3.36 -3.12 -47.21
CA ASP A 456 -2.24 -2.97 -46.29
C ASP A 456 -2.53 -1.74 -45.41
N SER A 457 -3.47 -1.92 -44.49
CA SER A 457 -3.66 -1.03 -43.34
C SER A 457 -2.90 -1.65 -42.18
N GLY A 458 -1.96 -0.90 -41.61
CA GLY A 458 -0.97 -1.40 -40.65
C GLY A 458 -1.60 -2.26 -39.54
N ARG A 459 -1.09 -3.48 -39.37
CA ARG A 459 -1.50 -4.40 -38.30
C ARG A 459 -1.40 -3.69 -36.95
N SER A 460 -2.55 -3.40 -36.34
CA SER A 460 -2.61 -2.76 -35.03
C SER A 460 -2.06 -3.69 -33.94
N PHE A 461 -1.30 -3.13 -32.99
CA PHE A 461 -0.74 -3.88 -31.87
C PHE A 461 -1.89 -4.41 -30.98
N GLY A 462 -2.04 -5.73 -30.92
CA GLY A 462 -3.04 -6.43 -30.14
C GLY A 462 -2.49 -7.02 -28.84
N ILE A 463 -3.39 -7.57 -28.01
CA ILE A 463 -3.00 -8.19 -26.73
C ILE A 463 -2.02 -9.36 -26.94
N ASN A 464 -2.12 -10.03 -28.08
CA ASN A 464 -1.25 -11.12 -28.48
C ASN A 464 0.16 -10.66 -28.90
N ASP A 465 0.45 -9.37 -29.02
CA ASP A 465 1.79 -8.90 -29.34
C ASP A 465 2.65 -8.69 -28.07
N ILE A 466 2.08 -8.82 -26.87
CA ILE A 466 2.80 -8.76 -25.60
C ILE A 466 3.50 -10.11 -25.34
N LEU A 467 4.81 -10.18 -25.60
CA LEU A 467 5.63 -11.40 -25.46
C LEU A 467 5.56 -12.07 -24.09
N LEU A 468 5.38 -11.29 -23.02
CA LEU A 468 5.25 -11.83 -21.66
C LEU A 468 4.09 -12.81 -21.54
N LEU A 469 2.98 -12.55 -22.23
CA LEU A 469 1.78 -13.38 -22.18
C LEU A 469 2.02 -14.74 -22.85
N TRP A 470 2.81 -14.78 -23.93
CA TRP A 470 3.24 -16.05 -24.53
C TRP A 470 4.14 -16.85 -23.61
N LYS A 471 5.08 -16.17 -22.93
CA LYS A 471 6.01 -16.84 -21.99
C LYS A 471 5.24 -17.54 -20.89
N ILE A 472 4.32 -16.85 -20.20
CA ILE A 472 3.53 -17.50 -19.14
C ILE A 472 2.62 -18.60 -19.68
N THR A 473 2.00 -18.40 -20.84
CA THR A 473 1.12 -19.42 -21.46
C THR A 473 1.89 -20.70 -21.77
N ARG A 474 3.13 -20.60 -22.26
CA ARG A 474 3.98 -21.75 -22.58
C ARG A 474 4.62 -22.44 -21.37
N LEU A 475 4.59 -21.82 -20.19
CA LEU A 475 5.12 -22.43 -18.98
C LEU A 475 4.21 -23.52 -18.40
N PHE A 476 2.94 -23.57 -18.81
CA PHE A 476 1.97 -24.52 -18.30
C PHE A 476 1.57 -25.51 -19.41
N ASP A 477 1.48 -26.80 -19.08
CA ASP A 477 1.20 -27.86 -20.05
C ASP A 477 -0.12 -27.65 -20.82
N ASN A 478 -1.14 -27.10 -20.14
CA ASN A 478 -2.46 -26.76 -20.73
C ASN A 478 -2.64 -25.24 -20.90
N GLY A 479 -1.55 -24.47 -20.97
CA GLY A 479 -1.62 -23.02 -20.81
C GLY A 479 -2.34 -22.30 -21.95
N VAL A 480 -2.25 -22.81 -23.19
CA VAL A 480 -2.93 -22.21 -24.36
C VAL A 480 -4.44 -22.35 -24.22
N GLU A 481 -4.91 -23.57 -23.95
CA GLU A 481 -6.32 -23.90 -23.77
C GLU A 481 -6.90 -23.13 -22.57
N CYS A 482 -6.16 -23.06 -21.46
CA CYS A 482 -6.58 -22.30 -20.28
C CYS A 482 -6.69 -20.80 -20.57
N ARG A 483 -5.78 -20.25 -21.40
CA ARG A 483 -5.84 -18.85 -21.81
C ARG A 483 -7.00 -18.57 -22.77
N GLU A 484 -7.29 -19.47 -23.71
CA GLU A 484 -8.45 -19.36 -24.59
C GLU A 484 -9.77 -19.40 -23.82
N ALA A 485 -9.87 -20.31 -22.85
CA ALA A 485 -11.01 -20.37 -21.93
C ALA A 485 -11.17 -19.08 -21.13
N LEU A 486 -10.08 -18.55 -20.58
CA LEU A 486 -10.07 -17.26 -19.89
C LEU A 486 -10.53 -16.12 -20.80
N ASP A 487 -10.01 -16.02 -22.01
CA ASP A 487 -10.34 -14.95 -22.95
C ASP A 487 -11.82 -14.98 -23.31
N SER A 488 -12.39 -16.17 -23.54
CA SER A 488 -13.83 -16.34 -23.77
C SER A 488 -14.68 -15.87 -22.58
N ILE A 489 -14.26 -16.19 -21.35
CA ILE A 489 -14.95 -15.72 -20.14
C ILE A 489 -14.83 -14.20 -19.97
N ILE A 490 -13.66 -13.62 -20.23
CA ILE A 490 -13.46 -12.16 -20.19
C ILE A 490 -14.41 -11.48 -21.18
N ASP A 491 -14.59 -12.06 -22.37
CA ASP A 491 -15.51 -11.51 -23.37
C ASP A 491 -16.97 -11.61 -22.93
N ARG A 492 -17.38 -12.71 -22.30
CA ARG A 492 -18.72 -12.82 -21.69
C ARG A 492 -18.94 -11.84 -20.53
N CYS A 493 -17.89 -11.46 -19.81
CA CYS A 493 -17.95 -10.51 -18.70
C CYS A 493 -17.74 -9.04 -19.12
N SER A 494 -17.64 -8.76 -20.43
CA SER A 494 -17.15 -7.47 -20.95
C SER A 494 -18.14 -6.31 -20.92
N ALA A 495 -19.39 -6.53 -20.48
CA ALA A 495 -20.48 -5.56 -20.54
C ALA A 495 -20.16 -4.16 -19.97
N LEU A 496 -19.30 -4.09 -18.96
CA LEU A 496 -18.80 -2.82 -18.40
C LEU A 496 -17.32 -2.57 -18.63
N GLN A 497 -16.52 -3.64 -18.66
CA GLN A 497 -15.07 -3.53 -18.80
C GLN A 497 -14.50 -4.84 -19.33
N ASN A 498 -13.72 -4.77 -20.40
CA ASN A 498 -12.88 -5.86 -20.87
C ASN A 498 -11.43 -5.64 -20.41
N ILE A 499 -10.90 -6.56 -19.60
CA ILE A 499 -9.55 -6.45 -19.02
C ILE A 499 -8.48 -6.35 -20.11
N ARG A 500 -8.62 -7.08 -21.22
CA ARG A 500 -7.66 -7.08 -22.32
C ARG A 500 -7.69 -5.77 -23.10
N GLN A 501 -8.89 -5.24 -23.37
CA GLN A 501 -9.03 -3.94 -24.04
C GLN A 501 -8.49 -2.80 -23.16
N ALA A 502 -8.68 -2.85 -21.84
CA ALA A 502 -8.14 -1.85 -20.92
C ALA A 502 -6.60 -1.76 -21.00
N VAL A 503 -5.89 -2.90 -21.10
CA VAL A 503 -4.42 -2.92 -21.31
C VAL A 503 -4.05 -2.14 -22.58
N LEU A 504 -4.76 -2.39 -23.69
CA LEU A 504 -4.48 -1.76 -24.98
C LEU A 504 -4.81 -0.26 -24.97
N GLN A 505 -5.90 0.15 -24.32
CA GLN A 505 -6.28 1.56 -24.16
C GLN A 505 -5.21 2.35 -23.39
N TYR A 506 -4.75 1.84 -22.24
CA TYR A 506 -3.69 2.50 -21.48
C TYR A 506 -2.35 2.51 -22.21
N ARG A 507 -2.07 1.48 -23.02
CA ARG A 507 -0.91 1.49 -23.92
C ARG A 507 -1.01 2.59 -24.96
N GLN A 508 -2.18 2.78 -25.56
CA GLN A 508 -2.39 3.86 -26.52
C GLN A 508 -2.16 5.22 -25.86
N LEU A 509 -2.75 5.47 -24.69
CA LEU A 509 -2.57 6.70 -23.92
C LEU A 509 -1.10 6.97 -23.55
N PHE A 510 -0.36 5.94 -23.12
CA PHE A 510 1.06 6.06 -22.78
C PHE A 510 1.94 6.48 -23.97
N ASN A 511 1.61 5.99 -25.17
CA ASN A 511 2.37 6.24 -26.40
C ASN A 511 1.94 7.53 -27.13
N GLN A 512 0.88 8.21 -26.69
CA GLN A 512 0.48 9.50 -27.27
C GLN A 512 1.51 10.59 -26.90
N GLN A 513 2.16 11.16 -27.92
CA GLN A 513 3.25 12.14 -27.73
C GLN A 513 2.79 13.46 -27.11
N HIS A 514 1.52 13.85 -27.32
CA HIS A 514 0.96 15.12 -26.83
C HIS A 514 0.44 15.07 -25.39
N VAL A 515 0.51 13.90 -24.73
CA VAL A 515 0.02 13.74 -23.35
C VAL A 515 1.10 14.21 -22.37
N GLU A 516 0.70 14.98 -21.36
CA GLU A 516 1.58 15.48 -20.31
C GLU A 516 2.40 14.35 -19.66
N PRO A 517 3.70 14.55 -19.32
CA PRO A 517 4.55 13.49 -18.74
C PRO A 517 3.95 12.81 -17.50
N ARG A 518 3.19 13.55 -16.69
CA ARG A 518 2.49 13.02 -15.52
C ARG A 518 1.34 12.09 -15.91
N GLU A 519 0.52 12.47 -16.87
CA GLU A 519 -0.60 11.66 -17.35
C GLU A 519 -0.12 10.40 -18.06
N ARG A 520 0.97 10.49 -18.83
CA ARG A 520 1.65 9.32 -19.42
C ARG A 520 2.12 8.33 -18.35
N ARG A 521 2.70 8.82 -17.25
CA ARG A 521 3.11 7.97 -16.12
C ARG A 521 1.91 7.30 -15.46
N VAL A 522 0.82 8.03 -15.24
CA VAL A 522 -0.43 7.47 -14.68
C VAL A 522 -1.00 6.40 -15.61
N ALA A 523 -1.02 6.65 -16.92
CA ALA A 523 -1.47 5.68 -17.91
C ALA A 523 -0.60 4.41 -17.92
N LEU A 524 0.74 4.56 -17.83
CA LEU A 524 1.67 3.44 -17.74
C LEU A 524 1.39 2.58 -16.50
N ASN A 525 1.23 3.21 -15.33
CA ASN A 525 0.94 2.51 -14.08
C ASN A 525 -0.40 1.77 -14.14
N ARG A 526 -1.46 2.44 -14.63
CA ARG A 526 -2.77 1.79 -14.83
C ARG A 526 -2.69 0.64 -15.83
N GLY A 527 -2.00 0.82 -16.95
CA GLY A 527 -1.79 -0.24 -17.92
C GLY A 527 -1.09 -1.47 -17.30
N ALA A 528 -0.06 -1.24 -16.51
CA ALA A 528 0.66 -2.29 -15.78
C ALA A 528 -0.24 -3.03 -14.79
N GLU A 529 -1.14 -2.34 -14.08
CA GLU A 529 -2.11 -2.96 -13.17
C GLU A 529 -3.08 -3.90 -13.90
N TYR A 530 -3.62 -3.48 -15.06
CA TYR A 530 -4.48 -4.35 -15.88
C TYR A 530 -3.71 -5.54 -16.47
N LEU A 531 -2.46 -5.32 -16.89
CA LEU A 531 -1.61 -6.39 -17.40
C LEU A 531 -1.28 -7.42 -16.30
N GLU A 532 -0.96 -6.96 -15.08
CA GLU A 532 -0.76 -7.85 -13.93
C GLU A 532 -2.04 -8.63 -13.62
N ARG A 533 -3.21 -7.99 -13.68
CA ARG A 533 -4.50 -8.63 -13.44
C ARG A 533 -4.75 -9.76 -14.43
N TYR A 534 -4.57 -9.50 -15.72
CA TYR A 534 -4.71 -10.52 -16.76
C TYR A 534 -3.68 -11.64 -16.61
N PHE A 535 -2.42 -11.30 -16.32
CA PHE A 535 -1.36 -12.26 -16.04
C PHE A 535 -1.70 -13.22 -14.89
N ARG A 536 -2.26 -12.70 -13.78
CA ARG A 536 -2.68 -13.55 -12.65
C ARG A 536 -3.88 -14.44 -12.99
N LEU A 537 -4.81 -13.95 -13.80
CA LEU A 537 -5.95 -14.76 -14.27
C LEU A 537 -5.49 -15.91 -15.17
N ILE A 538 -4.47 -15.72 -16.00
CA ILE A 538 -3.85 -16.82 -16.78
C ILE A 538 -3.24 -17.86 -15.83
N ALA A 539 -2.46 -17.41 -14.84
CA ALA A 539 -1.89 -18.32 -13.85
C ALA A 539 -2.96 -19.09 -13.07
N PHE A 540 -4.06 -18.42 -12.71
CA PHE A 540 -5.18 -19.04 -12.00
C PHE A 540 -5.92 -20.05 -12.89
N ALA A 541 -6.19 -19.73 -14.16
CA ALA A 541 -6.79 -20.68 -15.10
C ALA A 541 -5.92 -21.94 -15.27
N ALA A 542 -4.60 -21.78 -15.34
CA ALA A 542 -3.66 -22.90 -15.39
C ALA A 542 -3.69 -23.75 -14.11
N TYR A 543 -3.76 -23.12 -12.92
CA TYR A 543 -3.93 -23.82 -11.65
C TYR A 543 -5.24 -24.62 -11.61
N LEU A 544 -6.35 -24.04 -12.06
CA LEU A 544 -7.62 -24.77 -12.12
C LEU A 544 -7.55 -25.98 -13.07
N GLY A 545 -6.73 -25.89 -14.13
CA GLY A 545 -6.48 -26.98 -15.06
C GLY A 545 -5.51 -28.06 -14.56
N SER A 546 -4.94 -27.93 -13.35
CA SER A 546 -3.88 -28.79 -12.83
C SER A 546 -4.38 -29.80 -11.77
N GLU A 547 -3.57 -30.82 -11.48
CA GLU A 547 -3.88 -31.86 -10.48
C GLU A 547 -3.97 -31.33 -9.06
N GLU A 548 -3.32 -30.20 -8.81
CA GLU A 548 -3.26 -29.64 -7.47
C GLU A 548 -4.58 -28.95 -7.07
N PHE A 549 -5.36 -28.49 -8.05
CA PHE A 549 -6.74 -28.05 -7.81
C PHE A 549 -7.70 -29.23 -7.55
N ASP A 550 -7.46 -30.41 -8.14
CA ASP A 550 -8.23 -31.63 -7.81
C ASP A 550 -8.08 -31.94 -6.31
N GLY A 551 -6.85 -31.91 -5.81
CA GLY A 551 -6.55 -32.09 -4.38
C GLY A 551 -7.14 -30.99 -3.49
N PHE A 552 -7.22 -29.74 -3.95
CA PHE A 552 -7.92 -28.65 -3.25
C PHE A 552 -9.42 -28.91 -3.13
N CYS A 553 -10.05 -29.46 -4.17
CA CYS A 553 -11.45 -29.92 -4.16
C CYS A 553 -11.70 -31.18 -3.31
N GLY A 554 -10.66 -31.74 -2.67
CA GLY A 554 -10.74 -32.97 -1.88
C GLY A 554 -10.54 -34.26 -2.67
N GLN A 555 -10.23 -34.18 -3.97
CA GLN A 555 -9.97 -35.31 -4.86
C GLN A 555 -8.47 -35.39 -5.17
N GLY A 556 -7.62 -35.77 -4.21
CA GLY A 556 -6.18 -35.88 -4.45
C GLY A 556 -5.33 -36.03 -3.19
N LYS A 557 -4.00 -36.19 -3.35
CA LYS A 557 -3.05 -36.39 -2.25
C LYS A 557 -2.61 -35.09 -1.54
N SER A 558 -2.78 -33.92 -2.17
CA SER A 558 -2.29 -32.62 -1.67
C SER A 558 -3.36 -31.53 -1.76
N ARG A 559 -3.72 -30.90 -0.62
CA ARG A 559 -4.67 -29.77 -0.54
C ARG A 559 -3.98 -28.43 -0.84
N MET A 560 -3.33 -28.32 -2.00
CA MET A 560 -2.55 -27.13 -2.32
C MET A 560 -3.44 -25.99 -2.81
N THR A 561 -3.35 -24.83 -2.17
CA THR A 561 -4.05 -23.61 -2.56
C THR A 561 -3.35 -22.90 -3.72
N PHE A 562 -4.04 -22.03 -4.45
CA PHE A 562 -3.45 -21.21 -5.50
C PHE A 562 -2.32 -20.33 -4.98
N LYS A 563 -2.48 -19.74 -3.79
CA LYS A 563 -1.40 -18.99 -3.15
C LYS A 563 -0.14 -19.84 -3.03
N SER A 564 -0.24 -21.03 -2.44
CA SER A 564 0.90 -21.92 -2.24
C SER A 564 1.50 -22.40 -3.57
N TRP A 565 0.64 -22.79 -4.53
CA TRP A 565 1.05 -23.21 -5.87
C TRP A 565 1.83 -22.10 -6.60
N LEU A 566 1.37 -20.85 -6.52
CA LEU A 566 2.04 -19.72 -7.15
C LEU A 566 3.37 -19.34 -6.45
N HIS A 567 3.52 -19.62 -5.15
CA HIS A 567 4.77 -19.38 -4.43
C HIS A 567 5.86 -20.40 -4.81
N GLN A 568 5.48 -21.62 -5.20
CA GLN A 568 6.42 -22.65 -5.65
C GLN A 568 6.97 -22.43 -7.07
N ARG A 569 6.58 -21.33 -7.74
CA ARG A 569 6.95 -21.01 -9.13
C ARG A 569 7.70 -19.69 -9.22
N PRO A 570 9.01 -19.68 -8.91
CA PRO A 570 9.82 -18.46 -8.88
C PRO A 570 9.87 -17.77 -10.26
N GLU A 571 9.83 -18.52 -11.37
CA GLU A 571 9.73 -18.00 -12.73
C GLU A 571 8.47 -17.14 -12.96
N VAL A 572 7.32 -17.57 -12.44
CA VAL A 572 6.06 -16.81 -12.52
C VAL A 572 6.13 -15.56 -11.64
N GLN A 573 6.76 -15.65 -10.47
CA GLN A 573 7.00 -14.49 -9.61
C GLN A 573 7.94 -13.48 -10.25
N ALA A 574 9.02 -13.92 -10.89
CA ALA A 574 9.97 -13.06 -11.58
C ALA A 574 9.30 -12.30 -12.74
N MET A 575 8.44 -12.98 -13.52
CA MET A 575 7.64 -12.35 -14.56
C MET A 575 6.68 -11.29 -14.00
N LYS A 576 5.98 -11.59 -12.90
CA LYS A 576 5.13 -10.61 -12.19
C LYS A 576 5.94 -9.38 -11.75
N TRP A 577 7.12 -9.59 -11.16
CA TRP A 577 8.02 -8.50 -10.76
C TRP A 577 8.48 -7.67 -11.95
N SER A 578 8.68 -8.28 -13.12
CA SER A 578 9.07 -7.54 -14.33
C SER A 578 8.00 -6.55 -14.79
N ILE A 579 6.71 -6.89 -14.67
CA ILE A 579 5.57 -5.98 -14.96
C ILE A 579 5.65 -4.73 -14.08
N ARG A 580 5.98 -4.90 -12.79
CA ARG A 580 6.04 -3.80 -11.81
C ARG A 580 7.29 -2.95 -11.92
N LEU A 581 8.46 -3.58 -12.05
CA LEU A 581 9.74 -2.87 -12.01
C LEU A 581 10.04 -2.16 -13.34
N ARG A 582 9.57 -2.70 -14.46
CA ARG A 582 9.87 -2.17 -15.80
C ARG A 582 8.63 -2.22 -16.71
N PRO A 583 7.51 -1.58 -16.33
CA PRO A 583 6.28 -1.61 -17.11
C PRO A 583 6.52 -1.10 -18.54
N GLY A 584 7.35 -0.06 -18.72
CA GLY A 584 7.69 0.47 -20.04
C GLY A 584 8.09 -0.59 -21.06
N ARG A 585 8.79 -1.68 -20.68
CA ARG A 585 9.19 -2.74 -21.62
C ARG A 585 8.04 -3.42 -22.35
N PHE A 586 6.83 -3.38 -21.78
CA PHE A 586 5.63 -3.99 -22.37
C PHE A 586 4.76 -2.97 -23.11
N PHE A 587 5.03 -1.68 -22.90
CA PHE A 587 4.19 -0.57 -23.36
C PHE A 587 4.89 0.36 -24.36
N THR A 588 6.23 0.42 -24.40
CA THR A 588 7.01 1.29 -25.30
C THR A 588 7.22 0.67 -26.69
N ILE A 589 7.28 1.52 -27.71
CA ILE A 589 7.80 1.22 -29.04
C ILE A 589 9.34 1.32 -28.99
N PRO A 590 10.13 0.42 -29.62
CA PRO A 590 11.58 0.58 -29.65
C PRO A 590 11.97 1.83 -30.44
N GLU A 591 12.66 2.77 -29.81
CA GLU A 591 13.30 3.89 -30.50
C GLU A 591 14.62 4.21 -29.77
N GLU A 592 15.70 4.15 -30.53
CA GLU A 592 17.09 4.30 -30.10
C GLU A 592 17.36 5.74 -29.64
N LEU A 593 18.36 5.91 -28.75
CA LEU A 593 18.93 7.16 -28.19
C LEU A 593 18.44 7.60 -26.80
N ARG A 594 19.25 7.30 -25.77
CA ARG A 594 19.53 8.20 -24.64
C ARG A 594 20.99 8.05 -24.20
N ALA A 595 21.74 9.14 -24.23
CA ALA A 595 23.16 9.22 -23.86
C ALA A 595 23.37 9.68 -22.40
N PRO A 596 24.49 9.33 -21.73
CA PRO A 596 24.85 9.82 -20.39
C PRO A 596 25.91 10.95 -20.41
N HIS A 597 25.90 11.81 -19.37
CA HIS A 597 26.82 12.95 -19.14
C HIS A 597 27.97 12.62 -18.15
N GLU A 598 29.16 13.22 -18.35
CA GLU A 598 30.38 13.13 -17.51
C GLU A 598 30.61 14.37 -16.61
N SER A 599 31.47 14.25 -15.58
CA SER A 599 31.84 15.31 -14.59
C SER A 599 33.38 15.51 -14.45
N GLN A 600 33.81 16.66 -13.87
CA GLN A 600 35.11 17.34 -14.07
C GLN A 600 36.18 17.20 -12.95
N HIS A 601 37.40 16.78 -13.36
CA HIS A 601 38.78 17.32 -13.15
C HIS A 601 39.37 17.81 -11.79
N GLY A 602 38.67 17.79 -10.66
CA GLY A 602 39.28 18.07 -9.34
C GLY A 602 39.87 16.85 -8.62
N ASP A 603 39.47 15.66 -9.04
CA ASP A 603 39.54 14.43 -8.25
C ASP A 603 40.72 13.50 -8.60
N ALA A 604 41.57 13.80 -9.58
CA ALA A 604 42.41 12.79 -10.24
C ALA A 604 43.37 11.98 -9.33
N VAL A 605 44.02 12.59 -8.33
CA VAL A 605 44.97 11.88 -7.43
C VAL A 605 44.25 11.06 -6.37
N MET A 606 43.17 11.61 -5.82
CA MET A 606 42.34 10.94 -4.82
C MET A 606 41.52 9.84 -5.48
N GLU A 607 40.97 10.06 -6.68
CA GLU A 607 40.42 9.02 -7.54
C GLU A 607 41.46 7.97 -7.87
N ALA A 608 42.72 8.31 -8.16
CA ALA A 608 43.75 7.31 -8.46
C ALA A 608 43.99 6.37 -7.26
N ILE A 609 44.17 6.91 -6.06
CA ILE A 609 44.35 6.11 -4.83
C ILE A 609 43.09 5.30 -4.51
N VAL A 610 41.92 5.93 -4.58
CA VAL A 610 40.63 5.29 -4.33
C VAL A 610 40.28 4.26 -5.40
N LYS A 611 40.76 4.40 -6.65
CA LYS A 611 40.61 3.41 -7.75
C LYS A 611 41.57 2.23 -7.61
N ASP A 612 42.69 2.39 -6.91
CA ASP A 612 43.70 1.34 -6.69
C ASP A 612 43.41 0.47 -5.45
N ARG A 613 42.53 0.92 -4.55
CA ARG A 613 42.02 0.13 -3.42
C ARG A 613 41.45 -1.22 -3.88
N ASN A 614 41.96 -2.29 -3.30
CA ASN A 614 41.56 -3.67 -3.61
C ASN A 614 41.09 -4.44 -2.37
N GLY A 615 40.81 -3.73 -1.27
CA GLY A 615 40.28 -4.28 -0.04
C GLY A 615 38.91 -4.92 -0.26
N SER A 616 38.58 -5.86 0.62
CA SER A 616 37.34 -6.64 0.53
C SER A 616 36.10 -5.82 0.94
N VAL A 617 36.28 -4.78 1.75
CA VAL A 617 35.28 -3.80 2.23
C VAL A 617 35.76 -2.39 1.89
N LEU A 618 37.03 -2.06 2.12
CA LEU A 618 37.65 -0.82 1.66
C LEU A 618 38.11 -0.96 0.21
N GLY A 619 37.13 -1.02 -0.70
CA GLY A 619 37.36 -1.28 -2.12
C GLY A 619 37.47 -0.02 -2.97
N LYS A 620 37.48 -0.24 -4.29
CA LYS A 620 37.50 0.83 -5.28
C LYS A 620 36.34 1.80 -5.07
N GLY A 621 36.60 3.11 -5.07
CA GLY A 621 35.55 4.12 -4.88
C GLY A 621 35.18 4.41 -3.42
N SER A 622 35.73 3.67 -2.44
CA SER A 622 35.41 3.86 -1.02
C SER A 622 36.37 4.83 -0.33
N ILE A 623 35.87 5.60 0.64
CA ILE A 623 36.63 6.51 1.50
C ILE A 623 36.29 6.30 2.98
N LEU A 624 37.23 6.63 3.86
CA LEU A 624 37.00 6.71 5.30
C LEU A 624 36.83 8.17 5.71
N LYS A 625 35.61 8.51 6.12
CA LYS A 625 35.25 9.86 6.56
C LYS A 625 35.29 9.96 8.07
N MET A 626 36.05 10.91 8.60
CA MET A 626 36.08 11.21 10.03
C MET A 626 34.72 11.75 10.47
N TYR A 627 34.20 11.28 11.61
CA TYR A 627 33.05 11.95 12.21
C TYR A 627 33.42 13.39 12.57
N PHE A 628 32.53 14.31 12.21
CA PHE A 628 32.75 15.73 12.44
C PHE A 628 32.45 16.09 13.90
N PHE A 629 33.43 16.69 14.58
CA PHE A 629 33.30 17.20 15.95
C PHE A 629 33.48 18.73 15.94
N PRO A 630 32.40 19.53 16.01
CA PRO A 630 32.54 20.97 16.11
C PRO A 630 33.03 21.34 17.52
N VAL A 631 34.34 21.58 17.65
CA VAL A 631 35.04 22.20 18.80
C VAL A 631 34.92 21.47 20.16
N LYS A 632 36.03 21.39 20.90
CA LYS A 632 36.17 20.68 22.19
C LYS A 632 35.27 21.22 23.34
N GLU A 633 34.67 22.40 23.20
CA GLU A 633 33.92 23.06 24.28
C GLU A 633 32.45 22.60 24.42
N LEU A 634 31.95 21.73 23.53
CA LEU A 634 30.52 21.35 23.47
C LEU A 634 30.21 19.90 23.92
N LEU A 635 31.09 19.22 24.67
CA LEU A 635 30.79 17.87 25.23
C LEU A 635 29.53 17.87 26.13
N ALA A 636 29.19 19.00 26.74
CA ALA A 636 27.95 19.18 27.49
C ALA A 636 26.67 19.21 26.62
N THR A 637 26.80 19.36 25.30
CA THR A 637 25.70 19.68 24.36
C THR A 637 25.24 18.49 23.53
N TYR A 638 26.00 17.38 23.53
CA TYR A 638 25.67 16.17 22.75
C TYR A 638 25.16 15.02 23.63
N LYS A 639 24.81 15.31 24.88
CA LYS A 639 24.23 14.36 25.82
C LYS A 639 22.83 14.85 26.16
N SER A 640 21.86 13.95 26.14
CA SER A 640 20.52 14.26 26.61
C SER A 640 19.99 13.08 27.44
N MET A 641 19.47 13.39 28.63
CA MET A 641 18.69 12.45 29.42
C MET A 641 17.22 12.65 29.07
N VAL A 642 16.48 11.56 28.90
CA VAL A 642 15.03 11.63 28.71
C VAL A 642 14.37 11.90 30.05
N ASP A 643 13.58 12.97 30.15
CA ASP A 643 12.97 13.38 31.41
C ASP A 643 12.09 12.28 32.02
N GLY A 644 12.45 11.88 33.24
CA GLY A 644 11.74 10.85 34.01
C GLY A 644 12.07 9.41 33.61
N TYR A 645 13.07 9.18 32.74
CA TYR A 645 13.51 7.83 32.36
C TYR A 645 15.05 7.69 32.42
N PRO A 646 15.59 6.52 32.83
CA PRO A 646 17.03 6.26 32.83
C PRO A 646 17.55 5.94 31.41
N VAL A 647 17.16 6.76 30.43
CA VAL A 647 17.51 6.61 29.01
C VAL A 647 18.30 7.85 28.58
N TYR A 648 19.45 7.63 27.96
CA TYR A 648 20.37 8.68 27.54
C TYR A 648 20.68 8.53 26.05
N SER A 649 20.80 9.65 25.35
CA SER A 649 21.25 9.71 23.96
C SER A 649 22.59 10.43 23.86
N MET A 650 23.44 9.96 22.96
CA MET A 650 24.72 10.59 22.63
C MET A 650 25.10 10.36 21.18
N ALA A 651 25.82 11.31 20.59
CA ALA A 651 26.48 11.10 19.29
C ALA A 651 27.67 10.14 19.44
N THR A 652 28.15 9.58 18.32
CA THR A 652 29.33 8.69 18.28
C THR A 652 30.51 9.34 19.02
N PRO A 653 30.92 8.82 20.18
CA PRO A 653 31.96 9.45 20.98
C PRO A 653 33.35 9.08 20.47
N THR A 654 34.36 9.87 20.84
CA THR A 654 35.74 9.37 20.87
C THR A 654 35.90 8.40 22.05
N ILE A 655 36.99 7.62 22.08
CA ILE A 655 37.27 6.73 23.23
C ILE A 655 37.37 7.51 24.54
N ALA A 656 37.89 8.74 24.51
CA ALA A 656 37.92 9.61 25.68
C ALA A 656 36.51 10.04 26.13
N GLY A 657 35.67 10.49 25.19
CA GLY A 657 34.29 10.88 25.48
C GLY A 657 33.43 9.72 26.00
N ALA A 658 33.65 8.50 25.50
CA ALA A 658 32.96 7.31 25.99
C ALA A 658 33.33 7.02 27.47
N LYS A 659 34.61 7.13 27.84
CA LYS A 659 35.07 6.95 29.22
C LYS A 659 34.48 8.00 30.17
N GLU A 660 34.40 9.25 29.73
CA GLU A 660 33.77 10.33 30.50
C GLU A 660 32.28 10.07 30.71
N MET A 661 31.56 9.60 29.68
CA MET A 661 30.14 9.28 29.79
C MET A 661 29.87 8.12 30.75
N LEU A 662 30.67 7.05 30.68
CA LEU A 662 30.54 5.92 31.62
C LEU A 662 30.82 6.34 33.06
N ALA A 663 31.79 7.23 33.28
CA ALA A 663 32.06 7.79 34.59
C ALA A 663 30.88 8.65 35.09
N TYR A 664 30.30 9.47 34.22
CA TYR A 664 29.12 10.28 34.52
C TYR A 664 27.91 9.42 34.92
N LEU A 665 27.71 8.27 34.26
CA LEU A 665 26.62 7.33 34.55
C LEU A 665 26.88 6.43 35.77
N GLY A 666 27.96 6.65 36.53
CA GLY A 666 28.27 5.83 37.71
C GLY A 666 28.70 4.39 37.40
N ALA A 667 29.10 4.11 36.15
CA ALA A 667 29.59 2.79 35.73
C ALA A 667 31.08 2.59 35.99
N LYS A 668 31.78 3.60 36.54
CA LYS A 668 33.19 3.51 36.87
C LYS A 668 33.37 2.69 38.16
N PRO A 669 34.15 1.59 38.16
CA PRO A 669 34.46 0.87 39.38
C PRO A 669 35.27 1.79 40.30
N THR A 670 34.74 2.06 41.50
CA THR A 670 35.44 2.77 42.57
C THR A 670 35.72 1.80 43.70
N ALA A 671 36.84 1.98 44.41
CA ALA A 671 37.28 1.09 45.48
C ALA A 671 36.32 1.05 46.69
N GLU A 672 35.33 1.95 46.74
CA GLU A 672 34.40 2.14 47.86
C GLU A 672 32.92 1.85 47.52
N ALA A 673 32.57 1.59 46.24
CA ALA A 673 31.19 1.33 45.83
C ALA A 673 30.95 -0.17 45.60
N ASN A 674 30.07 -0.77 46.40
CA ASN A 674 29.82 -2.22 46.41
C ASN A 674 29.04 -2.77 45.20
N ASP A 675 28.54 -1.94 44.28
CA ASP A 675 28.04 -2.42 42.98
C ASP A 675 27.99 -1.26 41.95
N PRO A 676 28.79 -1.27 40.86
CA PRO A 676 28.74 -0.23 39.85
C PRO A 676 27.41 -0.25 39.08
N GLN A 677 26.91 0.93 38.69
CA GLN A 677 25.65 1.00 37.95
C GLN A 677 25.80 0.34 36.58
N LYS A 678 24.93 -0.64 36.28
CA LYS A 678 24.94 -1.34 35.01
C LYS A 678 24.41 -0.42 33.90
N VAL A 679 25.28 -0.10 32.94
CA VAL A 679 24.93 0.68 31.74
C VAL A 679 24.88 -0.25 30.54
N VAL A 680 23.79 -0.17 29.76
CA VAL A 680 23.65 -0.85 28.47
C VAL A 680 23.83 0.21 27.37
N LEU A 681 24.87 0.04 26.56
CA LEU A 681 25.08 0.86 25.38
C LEU A 681 24.51 0.12 24.17
N THR A 682 23.56 0.75 23.48
CA THR A 682 22.94 0.20 22.28
C THR A 682 23.39 1.03 21.08
N ASP A 683 24.20 0.44 20.22
CA ASP A 683 24.56 1.04 18.94
C ASP A 683 23.42 0.81 17.93
N LEU A 684 22.89 1.89 17.36
CA LEU A 684 21.76 1.87 16.43
C LEU A 684 22.21 2.01 14.96
N ARG A 685 23.51 2.05 14.70
CA ARG A 685 24.07 2.32 13.37
C ARG A 685 24.02 1.10 12.47
N GLU A 686 23.65 1.33 11.22
CA GLU A 686 23.80 0.35 10.13
C GLU A 686 25.14 0.51 9.40
N GLU A 687 25.81 1.66 9.56
CA GLU A 687 27.11 1.91 8.96
C GLU A 687 28.26 1.21 9.69
N ALA A 688 29.23 0.70 8.93
CA ALA A 688 30.48 0.20 9.49
C ALA A 688 31.36 1.36 9.97
N VAL A 689 31.80 1.30 11.24
CA VAL A 689 32.65 2.33 11.85
C VAL A 689 33.90 1.73 12.46
N VAL A 690 35.03 2.40 12.22
CA VAL A 690 36.34 2.01 12.74
C VAL A 690 36.96 3.15 13.54
N TYR A 691 37.66 2.82 14.62
CA TYR A 691 38.42 3.80 15.39
C TYR A 691 39.89 3.78 14.97
N ILE A 692 40.37 4.88 14.40
CA ILE A 692 41.79 5.08 14.06
C ILE A 692 42.33 6.13 15.03
N ASN A 693 43.37 5.77 15.79
CA ASN A 693 43.96 6.63 16.82
C ASN A 693 42.90 7.23 17.78
N ASN A 694 42.03 6.37 18.32
CA ASN A 694 40.92 6.73 19.23
C ASN A 694 39.82 7.63 18.64
N THR A 695 39.85 7.90 17.33
CA THR A 695 38.90 8.75 16.61
C THR A 695 38.04 7.90 15.67
N PRO A 696 36.71 8.06 15.65
CA PRO A 696 35.84 7.26 14.81
C PRO A 696 35.81 7.76 13.35
N PHE A 697 35.86 6.82 12.41
CA PHE A 697 35.74 7.00 10.97
C PHE A 697 34.66 6.08 10.40
N VAL A 698 33.85 6.61 9.49
CA VAL A 698 32.77 5.89 8.82
C VAL A 698 33.12 5.63 7.35
N LEU A 699 32.74 4.45 6.86
CA LEU A 699 32.87 4.10 5.44
C LEU A 699 31.85 4.86 4.57
N ARG A 700 32.31 5.42 3.45
CA ARG A 700 31.52 6.19 2.49
C ARG A 700 31.98 5.91 1.05
N GLU A 701 31.13 6.22 0.08
CA GLU A 701 31.53 6.25 -1.34
C GLU A 701 32.00 7.63 -1.74
N LEU A 702 32.98 7.68 -2.64
CA LEU A 702 33.58 8.92 -3.08
C LEU A 702 32.62 9.82 -3.85
N ASN A 703 31.81 9.23 -4.74
CA ASN A 703 30.79 9.92 -5.53
C ASN A 703 29.56 10.33 -4.70
N LYS A 704 29.46 9.88 -3.43
CA LYS A 704 28.41 10.22 -2.48
C LYS A 704 28.99 10.42 -1.07
N PRO A 705 29.86 11.42 -0.85
CA PRO A 705 30.63 11.55 0.38
C PRO A 705 29.79 12.01 1.59
N VAL A 706 28.55 12.42 1.34
CA VAL A 706 27.58 12.85 2.36
C VAL A 706 26.54 11.76 2.63
N ASP A 707 26.18 10.95 1.63
CA ASP A 707 25.20 9.88 1.82
C ASP A 707 25.83 8.72 2.62
N THR A 708 25.06 8.17 3.55
CA THR A 708 25.39 6.87 4.12
C THR A 708 25.36 5.82 3.02
N LEU A 709 26.34 4.91 3.04
CA LEU A 709 26.21 3.62 2.37
C LEU A 709 25.04 2.90 3.03
N LYS A 710 23.83 3.08 2.48
CA LYS A 710 22.62 2.43 3.00
C LYS A 710 22.73 0.95 2.72
N HIS A 711 23.14 0.18 3.71
CA HIS A 711 23.14 -1.28 3.65
C HIS A 711 21.75 -1.79 4.02
N ILE A 712 20.77 -1.49 3.17
CA ILE A 712 19.37 -1.81 3.45
C ILE A 712 19.23 -3.32 3.69
N GLY A 713 18.79 -3.69 4.89
CA GLY A 713 18.47 -5.07 5.25
C GLY A 713 19.64 -5.93 5.74
N ILE A 714 20.81 -5.35 6.06
CA ILE A 714 21.89 -6.10 6.72
C ILE A 714 21.62 -6.27 8.22
N THR A 715 22.11 -7.37 8.81
CA THR A 715 21.94 -7.65 10.24
C THR A 715 23.16 -7.20 11.04
N GLY A 716 23.01 -7.01 12.35
CA GLY A 716 24.12 -6.64 13.25
C GLY A 716 25.38 -7.52 13.06
N PRO A 717 25.28 -8.86 13.02
CA PRO A 717 26.44 -9.72 12.77
C PRO A 717 27.13 -9.49 11.42
N VAL A 718 26.38 -9.06 10.40
CA VAL A 718 26.95 -8.71 9.09
C VAL A 718 27.73 -7.40 9.19
N VAL A 719 27.21 -6.40 9.90
CA VAL A 719 27.93 -5.13 10.18
C VAL A 719 29.22 -5.43 10.93
N GLU A 720 29.18 -6.22 12.00
CA GLU A 720 30.36 -6.59 12.79
C GLU A 720 31.43 -7.28 11.93
N HIS A 721 31.01 -8.19 11.04
CA HIS A 721 31.92 -8.85 10.12
C HIS A 721 32.51 -7.88 9.08
N MET A 722 31.72 -6.92 8.61
CA MET A 722 32.20 -5.85 7.73
C MET A 722 33.21 -4.94 8.44
N GLU A 723 32.97 -4.58 9.70
CA GLU A 723 33.90 -3.78 10.52
C GLU A 723 35.23 -4.52 10.76
N ALA A 724 35.17 -5.82 11.03
CA ALA A 724 36.36 -6.66 11.19
C ALA A 724 37.19 -6.70 9.91
N ARG A 725 36.56 -6.91 8.75
CA ARG A 725 37.22 -6.92 7.44
C ARG A 725 37.72 -5.54 7.02
N LEU A 726 36.96 -4.49 7.32
CA LEU A 726 37.38 -3.10 7.09
C LEU A 726 38.67 -2.79 7.86
N LYS A 727 38.76 -3.24 9.11
CA LYS A 727 39.98 -3.12 9.92
C LYS A 727 41.16 -3.87 9.29
N GLU A 728 40.95 -5.07 8.77
CA GLU A 728 42.00 -5.84 8.08
C GLU A 728 42.47 -5.14 6.79
N ASP A 729 41.54 -4.63 5.98
CA ASP A 729 41.86 -3.88 4.77
C ASP A 729 42.68 -2.62 5.10
N ILE A 730 42.30 -1.89 6.15
CA ILE A 730 43.05 -0.72 6.64
C ILE A 730 44.48 -1.10 7.04
N ILE A 731 44.65 -2.18 7.81
CA ILE A 731 45.98 -2.65 8.22
C ILE A 731 46.81 -3.05 6.99
N SER A 732 46.19 -3.67 5.99
CA SER A 732 46.85 -4.04 4.74
C SER A 732 47.30 -2.80 3.94
N GLU A 733 46.42 -1.81 3.76
CA GLU A 733 46.73 -0.55 3.07
C GLU A 733 47.87 0.19 3.77
N ILE A 734 47.85 0.27 5.11
CA ILE A 734 48.91 0.88 5.91
C ILE A 734 50.26 0.15 5.75
N ARG A 735 50.26 -1.18 5.71
CA ARG A 735 51.49 -1.96 5.49
C ARG A 735 52.10 -1.71 4.11
N GLN A 736 51.26 -1.62 3.08
CA GLN A 736 51.71 -1.43 1.69
C GLN A 736 52.21 0.01 1.43
N SER A 737 51.62 0.99 2.11
CA SER A 737 51.89 2.43 1.95
C SER A 737 53.01 2.98 2.86
N GLY A 738 53.65 2.12 3.67
CA GLY A 738 54.70 2.54 4.61
C GLY A 738 54.16 3.33 5.80
N GLY A 739 52.96 3.00 6.28
CA GLY A 739 52.36 3.62 7.46
C GLY A 739 51.37 4.75 7.15
N ARG A 740 50.98 4.97 5.89
CA ARG A 740 50.23 6.17 5.46
C ARG A 740 48.87 5.82 4.87
N MET A 741 47.81 6.47 5.33
CA MET A 741 46.46 6.21 4.81
C MET A 741 45.75 7.49 4.39
N LEU A 742 44.95 7.40 3.33
CA LEU A 742 44.06 8.48 2.89
C LEU A 742 42.77 8.47 3.73
N LEU A 743 42.57 9.55 4.49
CA LEU A 743 41.40 9.79 5.34
C LEU A 743 40.72 11.10 4.94
N HIS A 744 39.39 11.13 5.03
CA HIS A 744 38.58 12.28 4.65
C HIS A 744 38.09 13.03 5.89
N ARG A 745 38.28 14.35 5.93
CA ARG A 745 37.92 15.22 7.07
C ARG A 745 37.20 16.47 6.61
N GLU A 746 36.19 16.89 7.36
CA GLU A 746 35.55 18.20 7.18
C GLU A 746 36.16 19.22 8.15
N GLU A 747 36.51 20.40 7.65
CA GLU A 747 36.93 21.53 8.47
C GLU A 747 35.78 22.54 8.57
N TYR A 748 35.38 22.87 9.80
CA TYR A 748 34.42 23.94 10.04
C TYR A 748 35.15 25.27 10.06
N ASN A 749 34.68 26.21 9.24
CA ASN A 749 35.11 27.58 9.38
C ASN A 749 34.11 28.33 10.29
N PRO A 750 34.46 28.57 11.58
CA PRO A 750 33.57 29.27 12.50
C PRO A 750 33.24 30.71 12.08
N ALA A 751 34.08 31.34 11.26
CA ALA A 751 33.85 32.70 10.75
C ALA A 751 32.79 32.75 9.63
N LEU A 752 32.63 31.67 8.87
CA LEU A 752 31.69 31.60 7.73
C LEU A 752 30.43 30.75 8.03
N LYS A 753 30.36 30.09 9.19
CA LYS A 753 29.34 29.07 9.52
C LYS A 753 29.17 28.02 8.42
N GLN A 754 30.24 27.73 7.68
CA GLN A 754 30.26 26.77 6.58
C GLN A 754 31.31 25.70 6.86
N ALA A 755 30.93 24.46 6.59
CA ALA A 755 31.87 23.35 6.52
C ALA A 755 32.50 23.34 5.11
N SER A 756 33.82 23.41 5.03
CA SER A 756 34.56 23.20 3.78
C SER A 756 35.18 21.81 3.80
N VAL A 757 34.93 21.04 2.74
CA VAL A 757 35.54 19.72 2.54
C VAL A 757 37.00 19.93 2.14
N ARG A 758 37.94 19.43 2.94
CA ARG A 758 39.37 19.40 2.59
C ARG A 758 39.89 17.97 2.71
N VAL A 759 40.36 17.42 1.60
CA VAL A 759 41.16 16.19 1.60
C VAL A 759 42.50 16.53 2.26
N LEU A 760 42.71 16.07 3.49
CA LEU A 760 44.03 16.14 4.12
C LEU A 760 44.79 14.86 3.76
N GLY A 761 45.94 15.05 3.10
CA GLY A 761 46.83 13.98 2.69
C GLY A 761 47.36 13.15 3.87
N GLU A 762 47.78 11.94 3.53
CA GLU A 762 48.60 10.97 4.28
C GLU A 762 48.67 11.16 5.81
N TYR A 763 47.81 10.47 6.56
CA TYR A 763 48.02 10.31 8.00
C TYR A 763 49.02 9.19 8.26
N LEU A 764 50.08 9.47 9.03
CA LEU A 764 50.97 8.46 9.61
C LEU A 764 50.22 7.71 10.72
N CYS A 765 49.72 6.52 10.39
CA CYS A 765 49.22 5.55 11.36
C CYS A 765 50.41 4.73 11.84
N ARG A 766 51.05 5.15 12.94
CA ARG A 766 52.05 4.32 13.64
C ARG A 766 51.40 3.31 14.57
#